data_AF-A0A4P8IGI1-F1
#
_entry.id   AF-A0A4P8IGI1-F1
#
_cell.length_a   1.000
_cell.length_b   1.000
_cell.length_c   1.000
_cell.angle_alpha   90.00
_cell.angle_beta   90.00
_cell.angle_gamma   90.00
#
_symmetry.space_group_name_H-M   'P 1'
#
loop_
_entity.id
_entity.type
_entity.pdbx_description
1 polymer ?
#
loop_
_entity_poly.entity_id
_entity_poly.type
_entity_poly.pdbx_seq_one_letter_code
_entity_poly.pdbx_strand_id
1 'polypeptide(L)'
;MKGKKKQWWKRLLCIVLGCTMLLPGTVPVLAYSSETADWKTMNKSGKFYFQIKGDGKTSKVWINVKHSKDIGWDYFTNNSSTWTCSLSGTNNHNIKLKVSSVKTKQSSDNAYTVFVFTLSYTQSAHYKKSSADYDKPDGLRLNYREYTKDGGDGDITSDAPLVHSNTTRNITIQVNSRCMGINNTDSKGGNKKLYTGCGTTLNFTRPNRTVTFSNGYGGNVATKTVADGAYVTAPGNPTRYGYNFTSWTGTVGAIVCANRTHTAQWTPWRHTVAYNANGGTGTPGSQTKTYGQSLSISQTTPIRHGYNFKNWNTAQNGTGTAYGKNSNYAHDQNGGTVTLYAQWNPWKGTIAYNANGGNGAPGNQTKIYGQSLTLTGSVPIRAGYEFVCWNTKQDGTGTSYLPGQIYGGEIIKDNDTIPLYAQWKEIYRVQYESAEDAKGDVPEQVQTVEKDVRLQKNNFEVSNAKFMSWNLFKSGITSPKKHAEGETMSYEQLREESDNSVKGTVTRMYAKSVQMSSQPASVKSMAGSILPTNDFTMQAQWDRFPELYLNDPVTVLENEKVTGKDLRKLIKICTDNEDGDMLDHVKLIKIEYDKSSMGYQPETKTFDNIPETETIDTYFKHLKKDEMVDIHVTFRVEDSAGNVTEKKGIVHVKYNHPPVIKAHDLGYFDQELSDAEKVLQEIQKNPVVTDKEDDEQGKKLEAVICDPEKFGKEEVKNLHRGTQAIIYSATDSLGKTSTLKVQVYIAGSNPYENAPLRYSRFISKKFLNTLDENSRWRTKEEYKEALETSLNRTEPVMTVEFQSGSTN
;
A
#
# COMPACT_ATOMS: atom_id res chain seq x y z
N MET A 1 51.62 -26.60 -37.48
CA MET A 1 52.83 -26.67 -38.33
C MET A 1 53.44 -28.06 -38.24
N LYS A 2 53.91 -28.58 -39.38
CA LYS A 2 54.58 -29.87 -39.56
C LYS A 2 55.78 -30.02 -38.63
N GLY A 3 56.08 -31.25 -38.19
CA GLY A 3 57.40 -31.53 -37.60
C GLY A 3 57.57 -32.91 -36.97
N LYS A 4 57.76 -33.95 -37.78
CA LYS A 4 58.44 -35.17 -37.33
C LYS A 4 59.90 -34.83 -37.02
N LYS A 5 60.44 -35.26 -35.87
CA LYS A 5 61.75 -35.95 -35.76
C LYS A 5 62.10 -36.35 -34.32
N LYS A 6 62.50 -37.63 -34.21
CA LYS A 6 63.56 -38.21 -33.36
C LYS A 6 63.36 -38.20 -31.84
N GLN A 7 63.01 -39.38 -31.31
CA GLN A 7 63.38 -39.80 -29.96
C GLN A 7 64.48 -40.87 -30.06
N TRP A 8 65.64 -40.59 -29.47
CA TRP A 8 66.65 -41.58 -29.09
C TRP A 8 66.99 -41.38 -27.60
N TRP A 9 66.77 -42.45 -26.83
CA TRP A 9 67.62 -43.00 -25.76
C TRP A 9 67.38 -42.74 -24.26
N LYS A 10 67.45 -43.90 -23.55
CA LYS A 10 67.66 -44.21 -22.11
C LYS A 10 66.38 -44.31 -21.25
N ARG A 11 66.12 -45.37 -20.47
CA ARG A 11 66.91 -46.54 -20.00
C ARG A 11 65.99 -47.61 -19.36
N LEU A 12 66.42 -48.89 -19.48
CA LEU A 12 66.31 -50.04 -18.56
C LEU A 12 64.98 -50.34 -17.82
N LEU A 13 64.42 -51.54 -18.04
CA LEU A 13 64.64 -52.70 -17.14
C LEU A 13 64.07 -54.00 -17.77
N CYS A 14 64.86 -55.07 -17.73
CA CYS A 14 64.58 -56.41 -18.24
C CYS A 14 63.59 -57.21 -17.38
N ILE A 15 63.05 -58.30 -17.96
CA ILE A 15 62.91 -59.70 -17.45
C ILE A 15 61.73 -60.34 -18.23
N VAL A 16 61.93 -61.04 -19.36
CA VAL A 16 62.45 -62.42 -19.54
C VAL A 16 61.56 -63.49 -18.89
N LEU A 17 60.78 -64.19 -19.72
CA LEU A 17 60.28 -65.58 -19.62
C LEU A 17 59.43 -65.78 -20.89
N GLY A 18 59.72 -66.62 -21.88
CA GLY A 18 60.67 -67.72 -22.03
C GLY A 18 60.12 -68.59 -23.17
N CYS A 19 60.05 -68.04 -24.38
CA CYS A 19 59.82 -68.82 -25.61
C CYS A 19 61.15 -68.89 -26.36
N THR A 20 61.98 -69.86 -26.00
CA THR A 20 63.12 -70.23 -26.83
C THR A 20 62.59 -70.96 -28.06
N MET A 21 62.64 -70.26 -29.20
CA MET A 21 62.60 -70.84 -30.52
C MET A 21 63.62 -71.97 -30.63
N LEU A 22 63.15 -73.12 -31.09
CA LEU A 22 63.96 -74.23 -31.56
C LEU A 22 64.80 -73.77 -32.76
N LEU A 23 66.12 -73.71 -32.59
CA LEU A 23 67.04 -73.76 -33.74
C LEU A 23 67.16 -75.23 -34.18
N PRO A 24 67.01 -75.56 -35.47
CA PRO A 24 67.26 -76.89 -35.97
C PRO A 24 68.77 -77.08 -36.20
N GLY A 25 69.30 -78.22 -35.77
CA GLY A 25 70.55 -78.76 -36.31
C GLY A 25 71.84 -78.43 -35.55
N THR A 26 71.91 -78.70 -34.25
CA THR A 26 73.15 -79.24 -33.69
C THR A 26 73.00 -80.75 -33.67
N VAL A 27 73.77 -81.45 -34.51
CA VAL A 27 73.96 -82.90 -34.39
C VAL A 27 74.32 -83.16 -32.92
N PRO A 28 73.61 -84.03 -32.18
CA PRO A 28 73.95 -84.29 -30.80
C PRO A 28 75.38 -84.83 -30.78
N VAL A 29 76.31 -84.07 -30.20
CA VAL A 29 77.60 -84.62 -29.80
C VAL A 29 77.25 -85.73 -28.83
N LEU A 30 77.50 -86.98 -29.21
CA LEU A 30 77.30 -88.12 -28.33
C LEU A 30 78.08 -87.82 -27.04
N ALA A 31 77.36 -87.74 -25.91
CA ALA A 31 77.96 -87.42 -24.61
C ALA A 31 78.80 -88.57 -24.03
N TYR A 32 78.88 -89.68 -24.75
CA TYR A 32 79.78 -90.79 -24.53
C TYR A 32 80.75 -90.91 -25.73
N SER A 33 81.94 -91.45 -25.47
CA SER A 33 82.94 -91.75 -26.51
C SER A 33 83.14 -93.26 -26.63
N SER A 34 83.64 -93.70 -27.78
CA SER A 34 84.01 -95.10 -27.98
C SER A 34 85.38 -95.24 -28.60
N GLU A 35 86.15 -96.23 -28.15
CA GLU A 35 87.41 -96.63 -28.78
C GLU A 35 87.35 -98.09 -29.25
N THR A 36 88.01 -98.38 -30.36
CA THR A 36 88.15 -99.75 -30.87
C THR A 36 89.27 -100.45 -30.12
N ALA A 37 88.98 -101.61 -29.54
CA ALA A 37 89.94 -102.40 -28.76
C ALA A 37 89.99 -103.85 -29.25
N ASP A 38 91.07 -104.57 -28.96
CA ASP A 38 91.22 -105.98 -29.31
C ASP A 38 90.16 -106.84 -28.61
N TRP A 39 89.67 -107.92 -29.24
CA TRP A 39 88.52 -108.72 -28.76
C TRP A 39 88.73 -109.33 -27.36
N LYS A 40 89.97 -109.37 -26.87
CA LYS A 40 90.33 -109.84 -25.51
C LYS A 40 90.43 -108.73 -24.46
N THR A 41 90.31 -107.45 -24.81
CA THR A 41 90.50 -106.34 -23.87
C THR A 41 89.32 -106.23 -22.89
N MET A 42 89.56 -106.56 -21.62
CA MET A 42 88.59 -106.43 -20.53
C MET A 42 89.18 -105.66 -19.35
N ASN A 43 88.40 -104.72 -18.83
CA ASN A 43 88.81 -103.86 -17.73
C ASN A 43 88.23 -104.38 -16.42
N LYS A 44 89.11 -104.70 -15.46
CA LYS A 44 88.72 -105.08 -14.09
C LYS A 44 88.00 -104.00 -13.29
N SER A 45 87.81 -102.82 -13.88
CA SER A 45 87.02 -101.73 -13.34
C SER A 45 86.24 -101.05 -14.45
N GLY A 46 85.03 -100.60 -14.12
CA GLY A 46 84.19 -99.84 -15.03
C GLY A 46 83.43 -98.75 -14.31
N LYS A 47 82.87 -97.82 -15.07
CA LYS A 47 82.03 -96.75 -14.53
C LYS A 47 81.02 -96.25 -15.53
N PHE A 48 79.88 -95.79 -15.02
CA PHE A 48 78.91 -94.98 -15.75
C PHE A 48 78.42 -93.87 -14.81
N TYR A 49 77.84 -92.81 -15.36
CA TYR A 49 77.35 -91.71 -14.52
C TYR A 49 75.83 -91.78 -14.28
N PHE A 50 75.39 -91.29 -13.13
CA PHE A 50 74.00 -90.94 -12.84
C PHE A 50 73.92 -89.46 -12.46
N GLN A 51 73.09 -88.71 -13.17
CA GLN A 51 72.95 -87.27 -13.02
C GLN A 51 71.51 -86.91 -12.63
N ILE A 52 71.37 -85.90 -11.77
CA ILE A 52 70.09 -85.27 -11.44
C ILE A 52 70.26 -83.76 -11.63
N LYS A 53 69.37 -83.13 -12.40
CA LYS A 53 69.38 -81.67 -12.66
C LYS A 53 67.96 -81.10 -12.76
N GLY A 54 67.85 -79.77 -12.69
CA GLY A 54 66.60 -79.03 -12.97
C GLY A 54 65.85 -78.51 -11.74
N ASP A 55 66.30 -78.85 -10.53
CA ASP A 55 65.73 -78.37 -9.27
C ASP A 55 66.50 -77.18 -8.64
N GLY A 56 67.31 -76.49 -9.46
CA GLY A 56 68.27 -75.49 -9.00
C GLY A 56 69.58 -76.09 -8.46
N LYS A 57 69.69 -77.42 -8.40
CA LYS A 57 70.93 -78.15 -8.08
C LYS A 57 71.34 -79.02 -9.25
N THR A 58 72.55 -79.55 -9.17
CA THR A 58 73.03 -80.61 -10.07
C THR A 58 73.87 -81.60 -9.29
N SER A 59 73.54 -82.88 -9.39
CA SER A 59 74.43 -83.99 -9.01
C SER A 59 74.88 -84.68 -10.28
N LYS A 60 76.15 -85.03 -10.39
CA LYS A 60 76.66 -85.96 -11.40
C LYS A 60 77.63 -86.90 -10.70
N VAL A 61 77.14 -88.08 -10.34
CA VAL A 61 77.93 -89.09 -9.65
C VAL A 61 78.33 -90.19 -10.62
N TRP A 62 79.55 -90.67 -10.53
CA TRP A 62 80.03 -91.87 -11.20
C TRP A 62 79.81 -93.06 -10.29
N ILE A 63 79.09 -94.07 -10.79
CA ILE A 63 79.00 -95.39 -10.17
C ILE A 63 80.18 -96.19 -10.68
N ASN A 64 81.15 -96.44 -9.81
CA ASN A 64 82.33 -97.22 -10.13
C ASN A 64 82.14 -98.66 -9.66
N VAL A 65 82.58 -99.61 -10.48
CA VAL A 65 82.70 -101.02 -10.08
C VAL A 65 84.12 -101.51 -10.23
N LYS A 66 84.53 -102.44 -9.37
CA LYS A 66 85.83 -103.10 -9.43
C LYS A 66 85.71 -104.58 -9.09
N HIS A 67 86.34 -105.44 -9.88
CA HIS A 67 86.45 -106.86 -9.61
C HIS A 67 87.71 -107.15 -8.77
N SER A 68 87.66 -108.17 -7.92
CA SER A 68 88.78 -108.53 -7.03
C SER A 68 89.91 -109.29 -7.74
N LYS A 69 89.62 -109.88 -8.90
CA LYS A 69 90.55 -110.61 -9.77
C LYS A 69 90.62 -109.95 -11.14
N ASP A 70 91.70 -110.18 -11.87
CA ASP A 70 91.72 -109.90 -13.32
C ASP A 70 90.64 -110.75 -14.02
N ILE A 71 90.06 -110.21 -15.09
CA ILE A 71 88.83 -110.74 -15.70
C ILE A 71 89.06 -111.20 -17.13
N GLY A 72 88.34 -112.26 -17.52
CA GLY A 72 88.27 -112.80 -18.88
C GLY A 72 86.81 -112.95 -19.36
N TRP A 73 86.63 -113.37 -20.60
CA TRP A 73 85.29 -113.49 -21.22
C TRP A 73 84.38 -114.51 -20.54
N ASP A 74 84.97 -115.55 -19.96
CA ASP A 74 84.32 -116.60 -19.18
C ASP A 74 83.49 -116.06 -18.00
N TYR A 75 83.85 -114.89 -17.47
CA TYR A 75 83.12 -114.20 -16.39
C TYR A 75 81.77 -113.60 -16.84
N PHE A 76 81.52 -113.54 -18.15
CA PHE A 76 80.30 -113.02 -18.75
C PHE A 76 79.50 -114.09 -19.50
N THR A 77 80.03 -115.29 -19.77
CA THR A 77 79.33 -116.31 -20.57
C THR A 77 78.49 -117.28 -19.74
N ASN A 78 79.04 -117.82 -18.64
CA ASN A 78 78.44 -118.99 -17.99
C ASN A 78 78.03 -118.77 -16.52
N ASN A 79 78.61 -117.79 -15.80
CA ASN A 79 78.36 -117.56 -14.37
C ASN A 79 78.23 -116.08 -14.03
N SER A 80 77.45 -115.74 -12.99
CA SER A 80 77.42 -114.40 -12.41
C SER A 80 78.73 -114.08 -11.67
N SER A 81 79.24 -112.86 -11.81
CA SER A 81 80.43 -112.37 -11.08
C SER A 81 80.08 -111.25 -10.11
N THR A 82 80.76 -111.18 -8.96
CA THR A 82 80.53 -110.17 -7.91
C THR A 82 81.53 -109.02 -8.03
N TRP A 83 81.04 -107.79 -7.97
CA TRP A 83 81.83 -106.56 -8.15
C TRP A 83 81.59 -105.60 -6.99
N THR A 84 82.65 -104.99 -6.45
CA THR A 84 82.53 -103.96 -5.41
C THR A 84 82.13 -102.62 -6.05
N CYS A 85 81.30 -101.84 -5.35
CA CYS A 85 80.73 -100.61 -5.87
C CYS A 85 81.15 -99.40 -5.04
N SER A 86 81.40 -98.26 -5.69
CA SER A 86 81.60 -96.98 -5.01
C SER A 86 81.01 -95.82 -5.82
N LEU A 87 80.82 -94.68 -5.16
CA LEU A 87 80.40 -93.43 -5.80
C LEU A 87 81.54 -92.41 -5.78
N SER A 88 81.61 -91.58 -6.81
CA SER A 88 82.50 -90.41 -6.87
C SER A 88 81.85 -89.28 -7.67
N GLY A 89 82.32 -88.03 -7.51
CA GLY A 89 81.76 -86.86 -8.20
C GLY A 89 80.81 -86.02 -7.34
N THR A 90 80.11 -85.07 -7.97
CA THR A 90 79.29 -84.06 -7.28
C THR A 90 77.94 -84.64 -6.84
N ASN A 91 77.61 -84.52 -5.56
CA ASN A 91 76.42 -85.14 -4.96
C ASN A 91 75.58 -84.19 -4.10
N ASN A 92 74.83 -83.30 -4.75
CA ASN A 92 73.92 -82.33 -4.11
C ASN A 92 72.51 -82.87 -3.82
N HIS A 93 72.26 -84.14 -4.14
CA HIS A 93 70.97 -84.83 -4.02
C HIS A 93 71.05 -86.05 -3.09
N ASN A 94 72.06 -86.13 -2.22
CA ASN A 94 72.26 -87.24 -1.28
C ASN A 94 72.15 -88.63 -1.93
N ILE A 95 72.72 -88.78 -3.13
CA ILE A 95 72.72 -90.03 -3.89
C ILE A 95 73.57 -91.05 -3.12
N LYS A 96 72.99 -92.21 -2.81
CA LYS A 96 73.66 -93.30 -2.09
C LYS A 96 73.44 -94.61 -2.82
N LEU A 97 74.48 -95.42 -2.92
CA LEU A 97 74.31 -96.83 -3.29
C LEU A 97 73.65 -97.56 -2.12
N LYS A 98 72.64 -98.36 -2.40
CA LYS A 98 72.03 -99.24 -1.38
C LYS A 98 72.80 -100.54 -1.17
N VAL A 99 73.80 -100.79 -2.01
CA VAL A 99 74.59 -102.01 -2.04
C VAL A 99 76.08 -101.67 -2.12
N SER A 100 76.91 -102.39 -1.37
CA SER A 100 78.37 -102.28 -1.42
C SER A 100 79.00 -103.15 -2.51
N SER A 101 78.24 -104.10 -3.07
CA SER A 101 78.62 -104.93 -4.20
C SER A 101 77.39 -105.35 -5.01
N VAL A 102 77.60 -105.68 -6.29
CA VAL A 102 76.57 -106.18 -7.22
C VAL A 102 77.04 -107.44 -7.91
N LYS A 103 76.09 -108.32 -8.25
CA LYS A 103 76.36 -109.46 -9.14
C LYS A 103 75.88 -109.16 -10.56
N THR A 104 76.63 -109.58 -11.56
CA THR A 104 76.16 -109.53 -12.94
C THR A 104 74.94 -110.44 -13.12
N LYS A 105 74.01 -110.01 -13.97
CA LYS A 105 72.78 -110.73 -14.34
C LYS A 105 72.76 -111.00 -15.84
N GLN A 106 71.99 -112.01 -16.23
CA GLN A 106 71.86 -112.44 -17.61
C GLN A 106 71.17 -111.37 -18.49
N SER A 107 71.65 -111.18 -19.71
CA SER A 107 70.91 -110.53 -20.79
C SER A 107 70.05 -111.55 -21.53
N SER A 108 69.26 -111.08 -22.50
CA SER A 108 68.37 -111.92 -23.33
C SER A 108 69.12 -113.00 -24.12
N ASP A 109 70.42 -112.81 -24.36
CA ASP A 109 71.35 -113.74 -24.99
C ASP A 109 72.00 -114.74 -24.00
N ASN A 110 71.48 -114.83 -22.77
CA ASN A 110 72.00 -115.65 -21.67
C ASN A 110 73.38 -115.26 -21.12
N ALA A 111 74.01 -114.19 -21.62
CA ALA A 111 75.30 -113.72 -21.11
C ALA A 111 75.13 -112.88 -19.84
N TYR A 112 75.96 -113.06 -18.82
CA TYR A 112 75.97 -112.31 -17.56
C TYR A 112 76.57 -110.90 -17.72
N THR A 113 76.03 -110.08 -18.62
CA THR A 113 76.58 -108.77 -19.01
C THR A 113 75.89 -107.57 -18.37
N VAL A 114 74.85 -107.76 -17.57
CA VAL A 114 74.02 -106.67 -17.03
C VAL A 114 74.30 -106.45 -15.55
N PHE A 115 74.58 -105.21 -15.18
CA PHE A 115 74.64 -104.76 -13.80
C PHE A 115 73.32 -104.09 -13.41
N VAL A 116 72.90 -104.30 -12.16
CA VAL A 116 71.69 -103.69 -11.61
C VAL A 116 72.06 -102.99 -10.32
N PHE A 117 71.92 -101.67 -10.30
CA PHE A 117 72.22 -100.82 -9.15
C PHE A 117 70.93 -100.28 -8.56
N THR A 118 70.75 -100.41 -7.26
CA THR A 118 69.71 -99.66 -6.55
C THR A 118 70.38 -98.51 -5.81
N LEU A 119 69.95 -97.29 -6.12
CA LEU A 119 70.37 -96.07 -5.47
C LEU A 119 69.20 -95.47 -4.70
N SER A 120 69.50 -94.67 -3.68
CA SER A 120 68.56 -93.68 -3.16
C SER A 120 69.03 -92.28 -3.47
N TYR A 121 68.11 -91.34 -3.67
CA TYR A 121 68.40 -89.92 -3.86
C TYR A 121 67.32 -89.07 -3.18
N THR A 122 67.62 -87.82 -2.85
CA THR A 122 66.63 -86.85 -2.35
C THR A 122 66.02 -86.10 -3.52
N GLN A 123 64.71 -86.27 -3.71
CA GLN A 123 63.89 -85.39 -4.54
C GLN A 123 63.61 -84.10 -3.77
N SER A 124 63.96 -82.94 -4.35
CA SER A 124 63.67 -81.63 -3.76
C SER A 124 62.16 -81.34 -3.73
N ALA A 125 61.70 -80.71 -2.65
CA ALA A 125 60.32 -80.23 -2.53
C ALA A 125 59.93 -79.30 -3.69
N HIS A 126 58.68 -79.39 -4.16
CA HIS A 126 58.06 -78.64 -5.24
C HIS A 126 58.57 -78.97 -6.66
N TYR A 127 59.41 -79.99 -6.79
CA TYR A 127 59.87 -80.45 -8.09
C TYR A 127 59.32 -81.85 -8.39
N LYS A 128 58.94 -82.08 -9.64
CA LYS A 128 58.58 -83.39 -10.17
C LYS A 128 59.53 -83.80 -11.28
N LYS A 129 59.66 -85.08 -11.56
CA LYS A 129 60.37 -85.53 -12.76
C LYS A 129 59.68 -84.97 -14.01
N SER A 130 60.50 -84.52 -14.95
CA SER A 130 60.11 -83.99 -16.25
C SER A 130 60.55 -84.89 -17.40
N SER A 131 61.78 -85.39 -17.36
CA SER A 131 62.28 -86.39 -18.31
C SER A 131 63.38 -87.25 -17.70
N ALA A 132 63.71 -88.32 -18.41
CA ALA A 132 64.89 -89.14 -18.18
C ALA A 132 65.65 -89.24 -19.51
N ASP A 133 66.91 -88.84 -19.50
CA ASP A 133 67.78 -88.88 -20.66
C ASP A 133 68.84 -89.98 -20.48
N TYR A 134 69.27 -90.60 -21.57
CA TYR A 134 70.21 -91.71 -21.55
C TYR A 134 71.33 -91.46 -22.55
N ASP A 135 72.54 -91.33 -22.04
CA ASP A 135 73.76 -91.25 -22.84
C ASP A 135 74.29 -92.67 -23.02
N LYS A 136 73.81 -93.37 -24.03
CA LYS A 136 74.25 -94.73 -24.36
C LYS A 136 74.22 -95.00 -25.87
N PRO A 137 74.98 -95.99 -26.34
CA PRO A 137 74.83 -96.54 -27.69
C PRO A 137 73.46 -97.21 -27.89
N ASP A 138 72.97 -97.16 -29.12
CA ASP A 138 71.73 -97.83 -29.52
C ASP A 138 71.82 -99.34 -29.29
N GLY A 139 70.70 -99.94 -28.86
CA GLY A 139 70.60 -101.38 -28.58
C GLY A 139 71.28 -101.84 -27.28
N LEU A 140 72.05 -101.00 -26.59
CA LEU A 140 72.60 -101.35 -25.27
C LEU A 140 71.64 -101.00 -24.13
N ARG A 141 71.68 -101.80 -23.06
CA ARG A 141 70.85 -101.60 -21.87
C ARG A 141 71.44 -100.49 -21.01
N LEU A 142 70.71 -99.39 -20.86
CA LEU A 142 70.91 -98.37 -19.82
C LEU A 142 69.54 -97.72 -19.56
N ASN A 143 68.86 -98.12 -18.47
CA ASN A 143 67.51 -97.63 -18.18
C ASN A 143 67.12 -97.76 -16.69
N TYR A 144 65.99 -97.15 -16.34
CA TYR A 144 65.39 -97.19 -15.01
C TYR A 144 64.22 -98.18 -14.91
N ARG A 145 64.46 -99.47 -15.13
CA ARG A 145 63.44 -100.52 -14.98
C ARG A 145 63.80 -101.50 -13.86
N GLU A 146 62.79 -102.19 -13.36
CA GLU A 146 63.03 -103.45 -12.66
C GLU A 146 63.69 -104.43 -13.63
N TYR A 147 64.61 -105.23 -13.11
CA TYR A 147 65.38 -106.13 -13.94
C TYR A 147 64.47 -107.20 -14.56
N THR A 148 64.54 -107.30 -15.89
CA THR A 148 64.03 -108.44 -16.66
C THR A 148 65.14 -108.96 -17.56
N LYS A 149 65.12 -110.27 -17.83
CA LYS A 149 66.09 -110.90 -18.72
C LYS A 149 65.97 -110.33 -20.15
N ASP A 150 64.74 -110.23 -20.65
CA ASP A 150 64.44 -109.87 -22.04
C ASP A 150 64.71 -108.40 -22.35
N GLY A 151 64.55 -107.51 -21.36
CA GLY A 151 64.81 -106.09 -21.51
C GLY A 151 63.88 -105.35 -22.47
N GLY A 152 64.11 -104.04 -22.56
CA GLY A 152 63.40 -103.10 -23.43
C GLY A 152 63.83 -101.66 -23.10
N ASP A 153 63.66 -100.74 -24.04
CA ASP A 153 63.91 -99.31 -23.81
C ASP A 153 62.68 -98.65 -23.15
N GLY A 154 62.92 -97.70 -22.23
CA GLY A 154 61.88 -96.96 -21.50
C GLY A 154 62.01 -97.04 -19.98
N ASP A 155 61.16 -96.30 -19.28
CA ASP A 155 61.39 -95.89 -17.91
C ASP A 155 60.14 -96.11 -17.05
N ILE A 156 60.12 -97.18 -16.25
CA ILE A 156 58.95 -97.57 -15.46
C ILE A 156 59.16 -97.29 -13.96
N THR A 157 60.41 -97.25 -13.47
CA THR A 157 60.67 -97.20 -12.01
C THR A 157 61.07 -95.83 -11.47
N SER A 158 61.24 -94.82 -12.32
CA SER A 158 61.69 -93.49 -11.87
C SER A 158 60.57 -92.45 -11.76
N ASP A 159 59.30 -92.87 -11.70
CA ASP A 159 58.23 -91.89 -11.48
C ASP A 159 58.44 -91.16 -10.15
N ALA A 160 58.61 -89.85 -10.26
CA ALA A 160 58.85 -88.96 -9.13
C ALA A 160 57.79 -87.86 -9.21
N PRO A 161 56.58 -88.14 -8.71
CA PRO A 161 55.48 -87.17 -8.74
C PRO A 161 55.85 -85.95 -7.90
N LEU A 162 55.11 -84.86 -8.08
CA LEU A 162 55.31 -83.65 -7.30
C LEU A 162 55.17 -83.95 -5.80
N VAL A 163 56.13 -83.49 -5.01
CA VAL A 163 56.14 -83.61 -3.54
C VAL A 163 56.30 -82.22 -2.91
N HIS A 164 55.79 -82.02 -1.70
CA HIS A 164 55.86 -80.73 -0.98
C HIS A 164 56.87 -80.74 0.18
N SER A 165 57.66 -81.80 0.29
CA SER A 165 58.79 -81.93 1.21
C SER A 165 59.93 -82.71 0.55
N ASN A 166 61.16 -82.49 1.00
CA ASN A 166 62.31 -83.23 0.49
C ASN A 166 62.09 -84.72 0.76
N THR A 167 62.03 -85.52 -0.30
CA THR A 167 61.61 -86.93 -0.23
C THR A 167 62.75 -87.83 -0.68
N THR A 168 63.13 -88.80 0.14
CA THR A 168 64.08 -89.84 -0.27
C THR A 168 63.37 -90.81 -1.21
N ARG A 169 63.88 -90.94 -2.44
CA ARG A 169 63.40 -91.84 -3.48
C ARG A 169 64.44 -92.92 -3.74
N ASN A 170 63.97 -94.05 -4.25
CA ASN A 170 64.85 -95.11 -4.72
C ASN A 170 64.77 -95.18 -6.24
N ILE A 171 65.87 -95.57 -6.87
CA ILE A 171 65.91 -95.82 -8.30
C ILE A 171 66.76 -97.03 -8.60
N THR A 172 66.28 -97.86 -9.53
CA THR A 172 67.02 -99.00 -10.03
C THR A 172 67.55 -98.65 -11.40
N ILE A 173 68.87 -98.78 -11.59
CA ILE A 173 69.54 -98.56 -12.88
C ILE A 173 70.06 -99.90 -13.37
N GLN A 174 69.63 -100.29 -14.56
CA GLN A 174 70.20 -101.40 -15.29
C GLN A 174 71.21 -100.86 -16.29
N VAL A 175 72.41 -101.43 -16.34
CA VAL A 175 73.45 -101.00 -17.27
C VAL A 175 74.20 -102.21 -17.81
N ASN A 176 74.43 -102.23 -19.12
CA ASN A 176 75.27 -103.23 -19.75
C ASN A 176 76.75 -102.93 -19.43
N SER A 177 77.52 -103.98 -19.14
CA SER A 177 78.97 -103.96 -18.95
C SER A 177 79.72 -103.14 -20.01
N ARG A 178 79.25 -103.14 -21.27
CA ARG A 178 79.82 -102.34 -22.37
C ARG A 178 79.67 -100.84 -22.15
N CYS A 179 78.52 -100.39 -21.63
CA CYS A 179 78.29 -99.00 -21.25
C CYS A 179 79.15 -98.56 -20.06
N MET A 180 79.74 -99.49 -19.32
CA MET A 180 80.64 -99.19 -18.20
C MET A 180 82.12 -99.22 -18.60
N GLY A 181 82.42 -99.51 -19.87
CA GLY A 181 83.78 -99.69 -20.36
C GLY A 181 84.47 -100.96 -19.83
N ILE A 182 83.71 -101.97 -19.40
CA ILE A 182 84.25 -103.20 -18.78
C ILE A 182 84.64 -104.22 -19.85
N ASN A 183 83.78 -104.42 -20.83
CA ASN A 183 84.01 -105.29 -21.97
C ASN A 183 83.70 -104.54 -23.27
N ASN A 184 84.26 -105.06 -24.36
CA ASN A 184 84.21 -104.38 -25.65
C ASN A 184 83.46 -105.16 -26.71
N THR A 185 83.07 -106.40 -26.44
CA THR A 185 82.51 -107.36 -27.41
C THR A 185 81.09 -107.78 -27.00
N ASP A 186 80.18 -107.96 -27.97
CA ASP A 186 78.85 -108.53 -27.72
C ASP A 186 78.90 -110.06 -27.57
N SER A 187 77.80 -110.69 -27.14
CA SER A 187 77.70 -112.14 -26.96
C SER A 187 77.97 -112.96 -28.23
N LYS A 188 78.01 -112.33 -29.40
CA LYS A 188 78.21 -112.95 -30.72
C LYS A 188 79.57 -112.63 -31.34
N GLY A 189 80.45 -111.91 -30.64
CA GLY A 189 81.81 -111.60 -31.13
C GLY A 189 81.91 -110.45 -32.13
N GLY A 190 80.82 -109.74 -32.43
CA GLY A 190 80.72 -108.91 -33.64
C GLY A 190 81.16 -107.45 -33.50
N ASN A 191 81.01 -106.85 -32.32
CA ASN A 191 81.14 -105.40 -32.15
C ASN A 191 82.19 -105.04 -31.09
N LYS A 192 83.37 -104.54 -31.49
CA LYS A 192 84.59 -104.34 -30.67
C LYS A 192 84.80 -102.88 -30.20
N LYS A 193 83.90 -102.37 -29.36
CA LYS A 193 83.96 -100.98 -28.87
C LYS A 193 83.85 -100.91 -27.35
N LEU A 194 84.80 -100.22 -26.72
CA LEU A 194 84.74 -99.79 -25.32
C LEU A 194 84.05 -98.43 -25.26
N TYR A 195 83.02 -98.30 -24.43
CA TYR A 195 82.31 -97.03 -24.25
C TYR A 195 82.70 -96.39 -22.91
N THR A 196 83.00 -95.10 -22.97
CA THR A 196 83.23 -94.28 -21.78
C THR A 196 82.31 -93.07 -21.81
N GLY A 197 81.92 -92.57 -20.63
CA GLY A 197 81.01 -91.44 -20.55
C GLY A 197 79.53 -91.80 -20.66
N CYS A 198 79.18 -93.08 -20.78
CA CYS A 198 77.77 -93.45 -20.72
C CYS A 198 77.18 -93.14 -19.34
N GLY A 199 75.88 -92.85 -19.33
CA GLY A 199 75.18 -92.56 -18.11
C GLY A 199 73.75 -92.13 -18.36
N THR A 200 73.08 -91.70 -17.30
CA THR A 200 71.69 -91.32 -17.39
C THR A 200 71.39 -90.13 -16.50
N THR A 201 70.49 -89.27 -16.97
CA THR A 201 70.12 -88.01 -16.32
C THR A 201 68.63 -88.00 -15.99
N LEU A 202 68.27 -87.74 -14.73
CA LEU A 202 66.92 -87.37 -14.34
C LEU A 202 66.78 -85.86 -14.33
N ASN A 203 65.81 -85.37 -15.08
CA ASN A 203 65.46 -83.95 -15.12
C ASN A 203 64.25 -83.68 -14.25
N PHE A 204 64.37 -82.71 -13.34
CA PHE A 204 63.28 -82.22 -12.52
C PHE A 204 62.80 -80.86 -13.02
N THR A 205 61.49 -80.60 -12.89
CA THR A 205 60.89 -79.31 -13.19
C THR A 205 59.97 -78.86 -12.08
N ARG A 206 59.85 -77.54 -11.93
CA ARG A 206 58.93 -76.89 -11.00
C ARG A 206 57.68 -76.47 -11.76
N PRO A 207 56.49 -77.06 -11.49
CA PRO A 207 55.29 -76.66 -12.21
C PRO A 207 54.84 -75.25 -11.81
N ASN A 208 54.16 -74.58 -12.73
CA ASN A 208 53.50 -73.30 -12.46
C ASN A 208 52.12 -73.53 -11.85
N ARG A 209 51.71 -72.61 -10.98
CA ARG A 209 50.40 -72.52 -10.31
C ARG A 209 49.74 -71.20 -10.62
N THR A 210 48.43 -71.24 -10.77
CA THR A 210 47.60 -70.07 -11.03
C THR A 210 46.87 -69.65 -9.76
N VAL A 211 47.05 -68.39 -9.37
CA VAL A 211 46.33 -67.75 -8.27
C VAL A 211 45.46 -66.64 -8.82
N THR A 212 44.15 -66.78 -8.66
CA THR A 212 43.17 -65.80 -9.14
C THR A 212 42.61 -65.00 -7.96
N PHE A 213 42.62 -63.67 -8.10
CA PHE A 213 41.99 -62.75 -7.17
C PHE A 213 40.67 -62.29 -7.79
N SER A 214 39.55 -62.88 -7.38
CA SER A 214 38.21 -62.57 -7.89
C SER A 214 37.60 -61.38 -7.14
N ASN A 215 36.91 -60.50 -7.85
CA ASN A 215 36.19 -59.39 -7.23
C ASN A 215 34.92 -59.84 -6.47
N GLY A 216 34.48 -61.11 -6.63
CA GLY A 216 33.33 -61.69 -5.94
C GLY A 216 31.95 -61.34 -6.54
N TYR A 217 31.90 -60.66 -7.68
CA TYR A 217 30.66 -60.31 -8.38
C TYR A 217 30.79 -60.50 -9.91
N GLY A 218 31.45 -61.58 -10.33
CA GLY A 218 31.53 -62.02 -11.73
C GLY A 218 32.79 -61.60 -12.49
N GLY A 219 33.79 -61.01 -11.83
CA GLY A 219 35.05 -60.59 -12.46
C GLY A 219 36.30 -60.95 -11.66
N ASN A 220 37.46 -60.61 -12.25
CA ASN A 220 38.78 -60.82 -11.65
C ASN A 220 39.51 -59.49 -11.50
N VAL A 221 40.15 -59.31 -10.35
CA VAL A 221 41.04 -58.17 -10.06
C VAL A 221 42.42 -58.43 -10.63
N ALA A 222 42.93 -59.65 -10.47
CA ALA A 222 44.20 -60.08 -11.03
C ALA A 222 44.28 -61.61 -11.12
N THR A 223 45.07 -62.10 -12.06
CA THR A 223 45.52 -63.50 -12.10
C THR A 223 47.03 -63.50 -12.13
N LYS A 224 47.65 -64.24 -11.19
CA LYS A 224 49.10 -64.36 -11.08
C LYS A 224 49.52 -65.81 -11.31
N THR A 225 50.56 -66.00 -12.09
CA THR A 225 51.21 -67.31 -12.27
C THR A 225 52.50 -67.33 -11.47
N VAL A 226 52.63 -68.29 -10.55
CA VAL A 226 53.80 -68.46 -9.67
C VAL A 226 54.27 -69.91 -9.70
N ALA A 227 55.55 -70.17 -9.45
CA ALA A 227 56.03 -71.55 -9.35
C ALA A 227 55.48 -72.25 -8.08
N ASP A 228 55.25 -73.56 -8.12
CA ASP A 228 54.78 -74.35 -6.96
C ASP A 228 55.71 -74.17 -5.75
N GLY A 229 55.19 -73.81 -4.58
CA GLY A 229 56.01 -73.51 -3.40
C GLY A 229 56.48 -72.06 -3.30
N ALA A 230 56.11 -71.18 -4.25
CA ALA A 230 56.39 -69.75 -4.15
C ALA A 230 55.31 -69.01 -3.33
N TYR A 231 55.65 -67.83 -2.84
CA TYR A 231 54.71 -66.90 -2.21
C TYR A 231 54.01 -66.04 -3.25
N VAL A 232 52.80 -65.59 -2.93
CA VAL A 232 52.04 -64.63 -3.75
C VAL A 232 51.48 -63.51 -2.86
N THR A 233 51.72 -62.27 -3.25
CA THR A 233 51.14 -61.10 -2.58
C THR A 233 49.79 -60.74 -3.17
N ALA A 234 48.88 -60.19 -2.35
CA ALA A 234 47.64 -59.61 -2.84
C ALA A 234 47.92 -58.46 -3.84
N PRO A 235 47.05 -58.25 -4.83
CA PRO A 235 46.98 -56.97 -5.54
C PRO A 235 46.47 -55.86 -4.59
N GLY A 236 46.44 -54.61 -5.07
CA GLY A 236 45.78 -53.54 -4.33
C GLY A 236 44.32 -53.87 -4.05
N ASN A 237 43.77 -53.31 -2.96
CA ASN A 237 42.38 -53.56 -2.57
C ASN A 237 41.44 -53.13 -3.71
N PRO A 238 40.54 -54.01 -4.18
CA PRO A 238 39.59 -53.64 -5.21
C PRO A 238 38.57 -52.64 -4.66
N THR A 239 37.95 -51.89 -5.57
CA THR A 239 36.86 -50.97 -5.26
C THR A 239 35.55 -51.48 -5.83
N ARG A 240 34.48 -51.40 -5.04
CA ARG A 240 33.09 -51.66 -5.46
C ARG A 240 32.22 -50.55 -4.92
N TYR A 241 31.65 -49.73 -5.80
CA TYR A 241 30.79 -48.62 -5.39
C TYR A 241 29.64 -49.13 -4.50
N GLY A 242 29.38 -48.43 -3.39
CA GLY A 242 28.36 -48.84 -2.41
C GLY A 242 28.81 -49.88 -1.38
N TYR A 243 30.05 -50.36 -1.46
CA TYR A 243 30.59 -51.37 -0.54
C TYR A 243 32.01 -51.02 -0.10
N ASN A 244 32.33 -51.35 1.16
CA ASN A 244 33.68 -51.32 1.68
C ASN A 244 34.32 -52.70 1.52
N PHE A 245 35.54 -52.74 0.97
CA PHE A 245 36.34 -53.96 0.94
C PHE A 245 36.70 -54.36 2.37
N THR A 246 36.42 -55.61 2.74
CA THR A 246 36.69 -56.13 4.09
C THR A 246 37.98 -56.93 4.10
N SER A 247 38.06 -57.98 3.26
CA SER A 247 39.22 -58.86 3.18
C SER A 247 39.15 -59.75 1.95
N TRP A 248 40.23 -60.49 1.69
CA TRP A 248 40.22 -61.62 0.76
C TRP A 248 39.82 -62.91 1.51
N THR A 249 39.11 -63.83 0.85
CA THR A 249 38.89 -65.17 1.43
C THR A 249 40.21 -65.94 1.58
N GLY A 250 40.36 -66.68 2.68
CA GLY A 250 41.57 -67.46 2.97
C GLY A 250 42.81 -66.61 3.26
N THR A 251 43.95 -67.27 3.45
CA THR A 251 45.20 -66.60 3.80
C THR A 251 46.00 -66.23 2.55
N VAL A 252 46.09 -64.94 2.25
CA VAL A 252 46.99 -64.41 1.21
C VAL A 252 48.41 -64.29 1.78
N GLY A 253 49.43 -64.46 0.92
CA GLY A 253 50.83 -64.46 1.37
C GLY A 253 51.31 -65.81 1.91
N ALA A 254 50.51 -66.88 1.78
CA ALA A 254 50.94 -68.24 2.05
C ALA A 254 51.64 -68.87 0.82
N ILE A 255 52.38 -69.96 1.06
CA ILE A 255 53.00 -70.77 0.02
C ILE A 255 51.93 -71.37 -0.90
N VAL A 256 52.15 -71.32 -2.22
CA VAL A 256 51.20 -71.79 -3.24
C VAL A 256 51.58 -73.19 -3.73
N CYS A 257 50.88 -74.21 -3.25
CA CYS A 257 51.11 -75.62 -3.60
C CYS A 257 50.06 -76.20 -4.59
N ALA A 258 49.05 -75.40 -4.94
CA ALA A 258 47.97 -75.75 -5.87
C ALA A 258 47.35 -74.47 -6.46
N ASN A 259 46.61 -74.61 -7.56
CA ASN A 259 45.81 -73.50 -8.09
C ASN A 259 44.77 -73.09 -7.04
N ARG A 260 44.54 -71.78 -6.87
CA ARG A 260 43.55 -71.28 -5.90
C ARG A 260 42.95 -69.95 -6.30
N THR A 261 41.76 -69.68 -5.77
CA THR A 261 41.05 -68.42 -5.95
C THR A 261 40.81 -67.77 -4.60
N HIS A 262 41.24 -66.51 -4.46
CA HIS A 262 40.89 -65.63 -3.35
C HIS A 262 39.79 -64.68 -3.82
N THR A 263 38.70 -64.57 -3.07
CA THR A 263 37.53 -63.77 -3.44
C THR A 263 37.40 -62.58 -2.49
N ALA A 264 37.22 -61.37 -3.04
CA ALA A 264 37.01 -60.17 -2.23
C ALA A 264 35.69 -60.24 -1.44
N GLN A 265 35.74 -59.89 -0.17
CA GLN A 265 34.59 -59.78 0.74
C GLN A 265 34.20 -58.31 0.90
N TRP A 266 32.90 -58.06 0.97
CA TRP A 266 32.31 -56.72 0.88
C TRP A 266 31.28 -56.49 1.97
N THR A 267 31.32 -55.32 2.60
CA THR A 267 30.27 -54.84 3.50
C THR A 267 29.57 -53.64 2.86
N PRO A 268 28.22 -53.62 2.74
CA PRO A 268 27.52 -52.48 2.15
C PRO A 268 27.74 -51.21 2.97
N TRP A 269 27.77 -50.06 2.32
CA TRP A 269 27.79 -48.78 3.01
C TRP A 269 26.56 -48.64 3.90
N ARG A 270 26.76 -48.03 5.06
CA ARG A 270 25.69 -47.72 6.02
C ARG A 270 25.92 -46.32 6.58
N HIS A 271 24.84 -45.61 6.84
CA HIS A 271 24.85 -44.34 7.55
C HIS A 271 23.58 -44.17 8.38
N THR A 272 23.65 -43.24 9.33
CA THR A 272 22.54 -42.96 10.25
C THR A 272 21.66 -41.84 9.70
N VAL A 273 20.35 -42.02 9.75
CA VAL A 273 19.35 -40.97 9.54
C VAL A 273 18.78 -40.60 10.91
N ALA A 274 19.14 -39.42 11.41
CA ALA A 274 18.71 -38.89 12.68
C ALA A 274 17.62 -37.83 12.48
N TYR A 275 16.80 -37.61 13.51
CA TYR A 275 15.67 -36.69 13.46
C TYR A 275 15.84 -35.58 14.49
N ASN A 276 15.57 -34.34 14.08
CA ASN A 276 15.60 -33.16 14.93
C ASN A 276 14.25 -32.44 14.83
N ALA A 277 13.55 -32.26 15.95
CA ALA A 277 12.23 -31.62 15.98
C ALA A 277 12.27 -30.12 15.64
N ASN A 278 13.45 -29.52 15.52
CA ASN A 278 13.65 -28.14 15.06
C ASN A 278 12.75 -27.14 15.81
N GLY A 279 12.90 -27.10 17.13
CA GLY A 279 12.08 -26.29 18.03
C GLY A 279 10.80 -26.98 18.55
N GLY A 280 10.53 -28.22 18.16
CA GLY A 280 9.51 -29.09 18.78
C GLY A 280 10.08 -30.16 19.71
N THR A 281 9.27 -31.15 20.08
CA THR A 281 9.64 -32.31 20.91
C THR A 281 9.06 -33.63 20.35
N GLY A 282 9.49 -34.78 20.88
CA GLY A 282 8.93 -36.09 20.50
C GLY A 282 9.42 -36.65 19.15
N THR A 283 10.70 -36.43 18.81
CA THR A 283 11.28 -37.04 17.60
C THR A 283 11.33 -38.57 17.68
N PRO A 284 11.23 -39.28 16.55
CA PRO A 284 11.56 -40.70 16.50
C PRO A 284 13.04 -40.97 16.77
N GLY A 285 13.34 -42.23 17.09
CA GLY A 285 14.71 -42.73 17.14
C GLY A 285 15.39 -42.72 15.76
N SER A 286 16.72 -42.73 15.76
CA SER A 286 17.50 -42.76 14.52
C SER A 286 17.33 -44.08 13.77
N GLN A 287 17.41 -44.04 12.44
CA GLN A 287 17.34 -45.21 11.56
C GLN A 287 18.67 -45.43 10.84
N THR A 288 18.93 -46.65 10.39
CA THR A 288 20.13 -47.00 9.61
C THR A 288 19.77 -47.21 8.14
N LYS A 289 20.33 -46.38 7.24
CA LYS A 289 20.22 -46.59 5.79
C LYS A 289 21.33 -47.52 5.33
N THR A 290 20.98 -48.60 4.65
CA THR A 290 21.93 -49.52 3.99
C THR A 290 21.91 -49.27 2.48
N TYR A 291 23.09 -49.27 1.87
CA TYR A 291 23.27 -49.10 0.43
C TYR A 291 22.38 -50.03 -0.39
N GLY A 292 21.72 -49.48 -1.42
CA GLY A 292 20.84 -50.24 -2.33
C GLY A 292 19.53 -50.74 -1.71
N GLN A 293 19.27 -50.46 -0.43
CA GLN A 293 18.01 -50.78 0.25
C GLN A 293 17.24 -49.50 0.55
N SER A 294 15.96 -49.43 0.17
CA SER A 294 15.09 -48.29 0.50
C SER A 294 14.88 -48.18 2.01
N LEU A 295 14.92 -46.95 2.54
CA LEU A 295 14.56 -46.66 3.93
C LEU A 295 13.28 -45.84 3.94
N SER A 296 12.24 -46.31 4.65
CA SER A 296 11.04 -45.50 4.88
C SER A 296 11.24 -44.56 6.07
N ILE A 297 11.02 -43.27 5.83
CA ILE A 297 11.06 -42.23 6.87
C ILE A 297 9.97 -42.48 7.91
N SER A 298 10.32 -42.30 9.18
CA SER A 298 9.45 -42.62 10.32
C SER A 298 8.06 -41.99 10.22
N GLN A 299 7.04 -42.73 10.67
CA GLN A 299 5.67 -42.24 10.79
C GLN A 299 5.46 -41.33 12.00
N THR A 300 6.28 -41.50 13.03
CA THR A 300 6.21 -40.70 14.25
C THR A 300 6.60 -39.27 13.92
N THR A 301 5.65 -38.36 14.06
CA THR A 301 5.86 -36.93 13.87
C THR A 301 6.07 -36.26 15.21
N PRO A 302 7.03 -35.32 15.33
CA PRO A 302 7.18 -34.51 16.53
C PRO A 302 5.98 -33.57 16.72
N ILE A 303 5.89 -32.97 17.90
CA ILE A 303 4.90 -31.96 18.25
C ILE A 303 5.57 -30.60 18.52
N ARG A 304 4.90 -29.52 18.16
CA ARG A 304 5.30 -28.15 18.51
C ARG A 304 4.04 -27.31 18.70
N HIS A 305 3.79 -26.85 19.92
CA HIS A 305 2.61 -26.05 20.24
C HIS A 305 2.52 -24.82 19.33
N GLY A 306 1.33 -24.54 18.77
CA GLY A 306 1.13 -23.44 17.84
C GLY A 306 1.47 -23.75 16.38
N TYR A 307 1.89 -24.98 16.06
CA TYR A 307 2.31 -25.38 14.73
C TYR A 307 1.84 -26.79 14.36
N ASN A 308 1.54 -26.99 13.09
CA ASN A 308 1.32 -28.31 12.49
C ASN A 308 2.62 -28.82 11.84
N PHE A 309 2.94 -30.10 12.07
CA PHE A 309 4.06 -30.74 11.37
C PHE A 309 3.79 -30.77 9.87
N LYS A 310 4.72 -30.22 9.09
CA LYS A 310 4.64 -30.16 7.62
C LYS A 310 5.32 -31.37 6.99
N ASN A 311 6.62 -31.53 7.25
CA ASN A 311 7.47 -32.60 6.73
C ASN A 311 8.82 -32.61 7.45
N TRP A 312 9.67 -33.59 7.10
CA TRP A 312 11.09 -33.61 7.42
C TRP A 312 11.89 -32.95 6.29
N ASN A 313 13.02 -32.31 6.59
CA ASN A 313 13.88 -31.67 5.59
C ASN A 313 15.36 -31.90 5.88
N THR A 314 16.21 -32.05 4.86
CA THR A 314 17.66 -32.22 5.04
C THR A 314 18.40 -30.96 5.50
N ALA A 315 17.75 -29.79 5.46
CA ALA A 315 18.27 -28.53 5.97
C ALA A 315 17.35 -27.96 7.05
N GLN A 316 17.93 -27.40 8.11
CA GLN A 316 17.18 -26.83 9.23
C GLN A 316 16.25 -25.69 8.81
N ASN A 317 16.67 -24.86 7.86
CA ASN A 317 15.91 -23.73 7.31
C ASN A 317 14.87 -24.14 6.23
N GLY A 318 14.73 -25.44 5.94
CA GLY A 318 13.76 -25.94 4.96
C GLY A 318 14.19 -25.85 3.49
N THR A 319 15.40 -25.39 3.18
CA THR A 319 15.90 -25.27 1.79
C THR A 319 16.39 -26.58 1.17
N GLY A 320 16.52 -27.62 1.98
CA GLY A 320 16.94 -28.95 1.55
C GLY A 320 15.79 -29.77 0.96
N THR A 321 16.03 -31.06 0.81
CA THR A 321 15.05 -32.02 0.28
C THR A 321 14.02 -32.34 1.33
N ALA A 322 12.74 -32.20 0.97
CA ALA A 322 11.62 -32.51 1.84
C ALA A 322 11.21 -33.99 1.76
N TYR A 323 10.91 -34.56 2.91
CA TYR A 323 10.48 -35.94 3.09
C TYR A 323 9.21 -35.98 3.95
N GLY A 324 8.12 -36.51 3.38
CA GLY A 324 6.92 -36.79 4.15
C GLY A 324 7.11 -37.97 5.12
N LYS A 325 6.19 -38.13 6.07
CA LYS A 325 6.06 -39.39 6.82
C LYS A 325 5.87 -40.57 5.86
N ASN A 326 6.50 -41.72 6.12
CA ASN A 326 6.54 -42.90 5.22
C ASN A 326 7.17 -42.68 3.85
N SER A 327 7.72 -41.51 3.55
CA SER A 327 8.36 -41.31 2.25
C SER A 327 9.63 -42.16 2.11
N ASN A 328 9.96 -42.55 0.88
CA ASN A 328 11.16 -43.30 0.58
C ASN A 328 12.39 -42.38 0.63
N TYR A 329 13.39 -42.80 1.40
CA TYR A 329 14.71 -42.18 1.48
C TYR A 329 15.74 -43.06 0.75
N ALA A 330 16.17 -42.57 -0.41
CA ALA A 330 17.08 -43.29 -1.31
C ALA A 330 18.51 -42.73 -1.34
N HIS A 331 18.82 -41.71 -0.53
CA HIS A 331 20.17 -41.14 -0.48
C HIS A 331 21.14 -42.16 0.12
N ASP A 332 22.26 -42.39 -0.57
CA ASP A 332 23.29 -43.35 -0.19
C ASP A 332 24.61 -42.63 0.10
N GLN A 333 25.24 -42.95 1.23
CA GLN A 333 26.56 -42.45 1.61
C GLN A 333 27.30 -43.45 2.50
N ASN A 334 28.63 -43.33 2.54
CA ASN A 334 29.52 -44.18 3.33
C ASN A 334 29.78 -43.58 4.72
N GLY A 335 29.06 -44.06 5.74
CA GLY A 335 29.20 -43.58 7.10
C GLY A 335 28.56 -42.21 7.35
N GLY A 336 28.74 -41.72 8.58
CA GLY A 336 28.22 -40.44 9.03
C GLY A 336 26.73 -40.45 9.37
N THR A 337 26.21 -39.26 9.70
CA THR A 337 24.83 -39.03 10.08
C THR A 337 24.22 -37.96 9.19
N VAL A 338 23.05 -38.23 8.62
CA VAL A 338 22.17 -37.23 8.00
C VAL A 338 21.09 -36.87 8.99
N THR A 339 20.97 -35.58 9.33
CA THR A 339 19.92 -35.10 10.22
C THR A 339 18.76 -34.54 9.40
N LEU A 340 17.57 -35.06 9.65
CA LEU A 340 16.31 -34.55 9.11
C LEU A 340 15.65 -33.64 10.13
N TYR A 341 15.37 -32.41 9.74
CA TYR A 341 14.79 -31.36 10.58
C TYR A 341 13.30 -31.23 10.29
N ALA A 342 12.48 -31.28 11.34
CA ALA A 342 11.05 -31.04 11.21
C ALA A 342 10.79 -29.62 10.71
N GLN A 343 9.86 -29.49 9.78
CA GLN A 343 9.35 -28.23 9.28
C GLN A 343 7.91 -28.05 9.73
N TRP A 344 7.53 -26.81 9.97
CA TRP A 344 6.33 -26.46 10.72
C TRP A 344 5.50 -25.43 9.96
N ASN A 345 4.19 -25.64 9.89
CA ASN A 345 3.24 -24.60 9.47
C ASN A 345 2.62 -23.99 10.74
N PRO A 346 2.71 -22.67 10.96
CA PRO A 346 2.05 -22.05 12.11
C PRO A 346 0.54 -22.22 12.00
N TRP A 347 -0.13 -22.37 13.15
CA TRP A 347 -1.59 -22.35 13.20
C TRP A 347 -2.13 -21.02 12.67
N LYS A 348 -3.29 -21.10 12.02
CA LYS A 348 -4.01 -19.93 11.50
C LYS A 348 -5.41 -19.92 12.08
N GLY A 349 -5.84 -18.78 12.57
CA GLY A 349 -7.21 -18.53 12.99
C GLY A 349 -7.85 -17.41 12.19
N THR A 350 -9.16 -17.27 12.33
CA THR A 350 -9.99 -16.28 11.66
C THR A 350 -10.59 -15.34 12.68
N ILE A 351 -10.33 -14.04 12.55
CA ILE A 351 -11.08 -13.00 13.25
C ILE A 351 -12.34 -12.72 12.44
N ALA A 352 -13.50 -13.00 13.02
CA ALA A 352 -14.80 -12.80 12.39
C ALA A 352 -15.49 -11.59 13.01
N TYR A 353 -15.83 -10.61 12.20
CA TYR A 353 -16.48 -9.40 12.66
C TYR A 353 -17.99 -9.55 12.63
N ASN A 354 -18.64 -9.30 13.77
CA ASN A 354 -20.08 -9.30 13.92
C ASN A 354 -20.53 -7.88 14.27
N ALA A 355 -21.36 -7.27 13.40
CA ALA A 355 -21.87 -5.91 13.63
C ALA A 355 -22.80 -5.79 14.84
N ASN A 356 -23.20 -6.90 15.47
CA ASN A 356 -23.93 -6.95 16.74
C ASN A 356 -25.12 -5.99 16.79
N GLY A 357 -26.06 -6.18 15.86
CA GLY A 357 -27.23 -5.31 15.67
C GLY A 357 -27.04 -4.14 14.70
N GLY A 358 -25.82 -3.90 14.20
CA GLY A 358 -25.54 -3.01 13.07
C GLY A 358 -25.45 -3.74 11.72
N ASN A 359 -25.07 -3.01 10.67
CA ASN A 359 -24.85 -3.51 9.31
C ASN A 359 -23.45 -3.13 8.79
N GLY A 360 -22.98 -3.82 7.75
CA GLY A 360 -21.70 -3.50 7.10
C GLY A 360 -20.46 -3.90 7.90
N ALA A 361 -20.49 -5.02 8.62
CA ALA A 361 -19.31 -5.57 9.27
C ALA A 361 -18.18 -5.82 8.24
N PRO A 362 -16.91 -5.54 8.58
CA PRO A 362 -15.79 -5.86 7.73
C PRO A 362 -15.67 -7.36 7.41
N GLY A 363 -14.95 -7.67 6.32
CA GLY A 363 -14.56 -9.04 6.01
C GLY A 363 -13.61 -9.63 7.06
N ASN A 364 -13.59 -10.96 7.14
CA ASN A 364 -12.75 -11.69 8.09
C ASN A 364 -11.25 -11.42 7.88
N GLN A 365 -10.48 -11.44 8.97
CA GLN A 365 -9.01 -11.35 8.92
C GLN A 365 -8.35 -12.66 9.40
N THR A 366 -7.21 -13.02 8.81
CA THR A 366 -6.42 -14.17 9.25
C THR A 366 -5.41 -13.77 10.32
N LYS A 367 -5.46 -14.41 11.49
CA LYS A 367 -4.45 -14.30 12.55
C LYS A 367 -3.51 -15.51 12.48
N ILE A 368 -2.21 -15.26 12.44
CA ILE A 368 -1.17 -16.31 12.43
C ILE A 368 -0.59 -16.44 13.85
N TYR A 369 -0.43 -17.68 14.32
CA TYR A 369 0.17 -17.94 15.63
C TYR A 369 1.57 -17.31 15.75
N GLY A 370 1.84 -16.64 16.87
CA GLY A 370 3.09 -15.94 17.13
C GLY A 370 3.32 -14.65 16.33
N GLN A 371 2.37 -14.21 15.49
CA GLN A 371 2.45 -12.95 14.76
C GLN A 371 1.38 -11.97 15.22
N SER A 372 1.74 -10.69 15.33
CA SER A 372 0.78 -9.60 15.60
C SER A 372 -0.18 -9.44 14.42
N LEU A 373 -1.45 -9.18 14.72
CA LEU A 373 -2.46 -8.83 13.73
C LEU A 373 -3.00 -7.45 14.07
N THR A 374 -2.95 -6.52 13.12
CA THR A 374 -3.63 -5.23 13.22
C THR A 374 -5.08 -5.40 12.73
N LEU A 375 -6.04 -5.09 13.59
CA LEU A 375 -7.46 -5.14 13.23
C LEU A 375 -7.75 -4.09 12.16
N THR A 376 -8.73 -4.35 11.30
CA THR A 376 -9.18 -3.37 10.30
C THR A 376 -9.64 -2.07 10.98
N GLY A 377 -9.39 -0.95 10.28
CA GLY A 377 -9.91 0.36 10.67
C GLY A 377 -11.38 0.58 10.25
N SER A 378 -11.92 -0.27 9.38
CA SER A 378 -13.32 -0.19 8.96
C SER A 378 -14.26 -0.61 10.08
N VAL A 379 -15.34 0.14 10.29
CA VAL A 379 -16.35 -0.12 11.32
C VAL A 379 -17.74 -0.26 10.70
N PRO A 380 -18.62 -1.09 11.28
CA PRO A 380 -20.01 -1.19 10.87
C PRO A 380 -20.77 0.09 11.23
N ILE A 381 -22.00 0.20 10.71
CA ILE A 381 -22.91 1.31 11.01
C ILE A 381 -24.20 0.75 11.63
N ARG A 382 -24.72 1.44 12.66
CA ARG A 382 -26.02 1.15 13.26
C ARG A 382 -26.78 2.46 13.45
N ALA A 383 -27.93 2.60 12.80
CA ALA A 383 -28.73 3.83 12.88
C ALA A 383 -29.13 4.14 14.33
N GLY A 384 -28.93 5.39 14.77
CA GLY A 384 -29.17 5.82 16.15
C GLY A 384 -28.07 5.45 17.15
N TYR A 385 -26.94 4.89 16.70
CA TYR A 385 -25.83 4.53 17.59
C TYR A 385 -24.46 4.95 17.02
N GLU A 386 -23.54 5.29 17.91
CA GLU A 386 -22.11 5.44 17.66
C GLU A 386 -21.38 4.12 17.92
N PHE A 387 -20.47 3.74 17.01
CA PHE A 387 -19.57 2.60 17.23
C PHE A 387 -18.51 2.96 18.28
N VAL A 388 -18.37 2.12 19.31
CA VAL A 388 -17.41 2.33 20.39
C VAL A 388 -16.14 1.50 20.18
N CYS A 389 -16.30 0.18 20.03
CA CYS A 389 -15.19 -0.76 19.92
C CYS A 389 -15.61 -2.12 19.37
N TRP A 390 -14.63 -2.95 19.06
CA TRP A 390 -14.78 -4.39 18.87
C TRP A 390 -14.55 -5.11 20.21
N ASN A 391 -15.47 -5.98 20.62
CA ASN A 391 -15.37 -6.71 21.88
C ASN A 391 -15.35 -8.23 21.66
N THR A 392 -14.58 -8.97 22.45
CA THR A 392 -14.52 -10.45 22.36
C THR A 392 -15.78 -11.16 22.84
N LYS A 393 -16.71 -10.44 23.47
CA LYS A 393 -18.04 -10.93 23.85
C LYS A 393 -19.13 -10.02 23.33
N GLN A 394 -20.27 -10.62 23.03
CA GLN A 394 -21.42 -9.90 22.47
C GLN A 394 -22.00 -8.87 23.45
N ASP A 395 -21.98 -9.18 24.75
CA ASP A 395 -22.51 -8.35 25.84
C ASP A 395 -21.57 -7.21 26.29
N GLY A 396 -20.40 -7.07 25.65
CA GLY A 396 -19.42 -6.05 25.99
C GLY A 396 -18.53 -6.37 27.21
N THR A 397 -18.75 -7.49 27.91
CA THR A 397 -17.95 -7.86 29.11
C THR A 397 -16.57 -8.44 28.77
N GLY A 398 -16.25 -8.59 27.49
CA GLY A 398 -14.97 -9.09 27.01
C GLY A 398 -13.91 -7.99 26.89
N THR A 399 -12.81 -8.32 26.22
CA THR A 399 -11.74 -7.37 25.94
C THR A 399 -12.12 -6.48 24.77
N SER A 400 -11.99 -5.17 24.97
CA SER A 400 -12.29 -4.15 23.96
C SER A 400 -11.06 -3.81 23.12
N TYR A 401 -11.28 -3.65 21.82
CA TYR A 401 -10.29 -3.26 20.82
C TYR A 401 -10.82 -2.10 19.98
N LEU A 402 -10.05 -1.04 19.85
CA LEU A 402 -10.35 0.05 18.93
C LEU A 402 -10.07 -0.38 17.48
N PRO A 403 -10.73 0.25 16.48
CA PRO A 403 -10.39 0.05 15.07
C PRO A 403 -8.90 0.34 14.82
N GLY A 404 -8.22 -0.50 14.04
CA GLY A 404 -6.77 -0.35 13.82
C GLY A 404 -5.87 -0.84 14.96
N GLN A 405 -6.41 -1.29 16.10
CA GLN A 405 -5.60 -1.77 17.23
C GLN A 405 -4.99 -3.14 16.93
N ILE A 406 -3.82 -3.43 17.54
CA ILE A 406 -3.24 -4.77 17.53
C ILE A 406 -4.12 -5.71 18.36
N TYR A 407 -4.53 -6.82 17.75
CA TYR A 407 -5.24 -7.90 18.41
C TYR A 407 -4.28 -8.72 19.30
N GLY A 408 -4.50 -8.63 20.60
CA GLY A 408 -3.67 -9.26 21.64
C GLY A 408 -4.05 -10.71 21.97
N GLY A 409 -5.15 -11.24 21.43
CA GLY A 409 -5.54 -12.63 21.64
C GLY A 409 -4.65 -13.62 20.88
N GLU A 410 -4.41 -14.78 21.49
CA GLU A 410 -3.70 -15.89 20.86
C GLU A 410 -4.65 -16.87 20.17
N ILE A 411 -4.12 -17.57 19.16
CA ILE A 411 -4.80 -18.70 18.53
C ILE A 411 -4.61 -19.95 19.39
N ILE A 412 -5.70 -20.52 19.88
CA ILE A 412 -5.68 -21.68 20.79
C ILE A 412 -5.64 -23.00 20.02
N LYS A 413 -6.17 -23.03 18.79
CA LYS A 413 -6.17 -24.20 17.90
C LYS A 413 -6.09 -23.80 16.43
N ASP A 414 -5.64 -24.69 15.56
CA ASP A 414 -5.66 -24.42 14.13
C ASP A 414 -7.08 -24.31 13.57
N ASN A 415 -7.29 -23.37 12.66
CA ASN A 415 -8.59 -22.98 12.10
C ASN A 415 -9.61 -22.48 13.14
N ASP A 416 -9.14 -21.97 14.28
CA ASP A 416 -10.02 -21.33 15.26
C ASP A 416 -10.71 -20.10 14.68
N THR A 417 -11.97 -19.86 15.06
CA THR A 417 -12.70 -18.66 14.66
C THR A 417 -13.05 -17.86 15.90
N ILE A 418 -12.50 -16.65 15.98
CA ILE A 418 -12.67 -15.76 17.12
C ILE A 418 -13.60 -14.62 16.71
N PRO A 419 -14.84 -14.58 17.23
CA PRO A 419 -15.75 -13.50 16.93
C PRO A 419 -15.38 -12.23 17.69
N LEU A 420 -15.46 -11.09 17.00
CA LEU A 420 -15.44 -9.75 17.58
C LEU A 420 -16.78 -9.07 17.31
N TYR A 421 -17.40 -8.55 18.35
CA TYR A 421 -18.72 -7.96 18.32
C TYR A 421 -18.62 -6.44 18.46
N ALA A 422 -19.21 -5.70 17.54
CA ALA A 422 -19.31 -4.26 17.67
C ALA A 422 -20.08 -3.88 18.94
N GLN A 423 -19.57 -2.88 19.67
CA GLN A 423 -20.24 -2.28 20.81
C GLN A 423 -20.68 -0.87 20.46
N TRP A 424 -21.83 -0.48 20.97
CA TRP A 424 -22.59 0.66 20.49
C TRP A 424 -23.01 1.55 21.66
N LYS A 425 -22.96 2.86 21.47
CA LYS A 425 -23.60 3.85 22.37
C LYS A 425 -24.72 4.55 21.62
N GLU A 426 -25.88 4.67 22.25
CA GLU A 426 -27.03 5.35 21.66
C GLU A 426 -26.72 6.85 21.53
N ILE A 427 -27.12 7.44 20.41
CA ILE A 427 -26.95 8.86 20.10
C ILE A 427 -28.30 9.54 19.91
N TYR A 428 -28.32 10.84 20.15
CA TYR A 428 -29.41 11.75 19.81
C TYR A 428 -28.86 12.90 18.97
N ARG A 429 -29.75 13.56 18.23
CA ARG A 429 -29.39 14.70 17.35
C ARG A 429 -30.18 15.92 17.72
N VAL A 430 -29.53 17.07 17.68
CA VAL A 430 -30.16 18.39 17.81
C VAL A 430 -29.96 19.14 16.51
N GLN A 431 -31.05 19.41 15.83
CA GLN A 431 -31.11 20.17 14.58
C GLN A 431 -31.65 21.56 14.84
N TYR A 432 -31.23 22.51 14.01
CA TYR A 432 -31.58 23.92 14.18
C TYR A 432 -32.29 24.40 12.93
N GLU A 433 -33.49 24.94 13.12
CA GLU A 433 -34.32 25.49 12.05
C GLU A 433 -34.60 26.98 12.32
N SER A 434 -34.79 27.75 11.25
CA SER A 434 -35.08 29.18 11.31
C SER A 434 -36.40 29.51 10.58
N ALA A 435 -36.75 30.79 10.54
CA ALA A 435 -37.82 31.31 9.70
C ALA A 435 -37.48 31.13 8.20
N GLU A 436 -38.52 31.04 7.35
CA GLU A 436 -38.35 30.78 5.91
C GLU A 436 -37.52 31.84 5.17
N ASP A 437 -37.53 33.08 5.67
CA ASP A 437 -36.81 34.22 5.10
C ASP A 437 -35.39 34.41 5.67
N ALA A 438 -34.98 33.58 6.62
CA ALA A 438 -33.67 33.65 7.24
C ALA A 438 -32.55 33.21 6.28
N LYS A 439 -31.40 33.88 6.37
CA LYS A 439 -30.15 33.50 5.70
C LYS A 439 -29.18 32.89 6.70
N GLY A 440 -28.24 32.07 6.22
CA GLY A 440 -27.26 31.38 7.06
C GLY A 440 -27.69 29.98 7.46
N ASP A 441 -26.85 29.31 8.25
CA ASP A 441 -27.06 27.97 8.75
C ASP A 441 -26.50 27.81 10.16
N VAL A 442 -27.10 26.91 10.92
CA VAL A 442 -26.59 26.46 12.21
C VAL A 442 -26.40 24.95 12.11
N PRO A 443 -25.17 24.43 12.26
CA PRO A 443 -24.88 23.02 12.05
C PRO A 443 -25.56 22.15 13.11
N GLU A 444 -26.09 21.00 12.69
CA GLU A 444 -26.63 20.01 13.61
C GLU A 444 -25.56 19.47 14.57
N GLN A 445 -26.00 19.05 15.75
CA GLN A 445 -25.16 18.43 16.77
C GLN A 445 -25.58 16.97 16.97
N VAL A 446 -24.60 16.08 17.10
CA VAL A 446 -24.81 14.67 17.41
C VAL A 446 -24.09 14.34 18.70
N GLN A 447 -24.79 13.73 19.64
CA GLN A 447 -24.25 13.45 20.97
C GLN A 447 -24.74 12.08 21.47
N THR A 448 -23.90 11.37 22.22
CA THR A 448 -24.32 10.17 22.96
C THR A 448 -25.30 10.52 24.08
N VAL A 449 -26.31 9.69 24.33
CA VAL A 449 -27.34 9.91 25.38
C VAL A 449 -26.77 10.17 26.79
N GLU A 450 -25.55 9.72 27.07
CA GLU A 450 -24.84 9.94 28.35
C GLU A 450 -24.21 11.34 28.50
N LYS A 451 -24.21 12.16 27.45
CA LYS A 451 -23.55 13.48 27.43
C LYS A 451 -24.56 14.57 27.13
N ASP A 452 -24.43 15.67 27.85
CA ASP A 452 -25.21 16.87 27.61
C ASP A 452 -24.76 17.57 26.31
N VAL A 453 -25.70 18.23 25.64
CA VAL A 453 -25.45 19.07 24.47
C VAL A 453 -25.48 20.53 24.88
N ARG A 454 -24.55 21.32 24.35
CA ARG A 454 -24.55 22.78 24.50
C ARG A 454 -25.16 23.40 23.25
N LEU A 455 -26.29 24.10 23.38
CA LEU A 455 -27.02 24.66 22.25
C LEU A 455 -26.15 25.64 21.46
N GLN A 456 -26.25 25.60 20.14
CA GLN A 456 -25.41 26.39 19.25
C GLN A 456 -25.72 27.89 19.37
N LYS A 457 -24.70 28.70 19.05
CA LYS A 457 -24.89 30.12 18.80
C LYS A 457 -25.77 30.30 17.58
N ASN A 458 -26.71 31.25 17.62
CA ASN A 458 -27.46 31.58 16.42
C ASN A 458 -26.52 32.17 15.36
N ASN A 459 -26.62 31.65 14.14
CA ASN A 459 -25.91 32.13 12.97
C ASN A 459 -26.86 32.34 11.77
N PHE A 460 -28.17 32.23 12.02
CA PHE A 460 -29.17 32.72 11.10
C PHE A 460 -29.26 34.25 11.21
N GLU A 461 -29.60 34.91 10.10
CA GLU A 461 -29.85 36.33 10.01
C GLU A 461 -31.20 36.59 9.35
N VAL A 462 -32.02 37.42 9.99
CA VAL A 462 -33.30 37.90 9.47
C VAL A 462 -33.24 39.42 9.44
N SER A 463 -33.43 40.02 8.27
CA SER A 463 -33.11 41.45 8.02
C SER A 463 -33.90 42.45 8.86
N ASN A 464 -35.07 42.07 9.36
CA ASN A 464 -35.95 42.90 10.18
C ASN A 464 -36.37 42.16 11.46
N ALA A 465 -35.48 41.37 12.05
CA ALA A 465 -35.74 40.73 13.34
C ALA A 465 -34.46 40.53 14.15
N LYS A 466 -34.58 40.50 15.47
CA LYS A 466 -33.53 40.02 16.37
C LYS A 466 -33.84 38.60 16.84
N PHE A 467 -32.79 37.79 16.93
CA PHE A 467 -32.91 36.46 17.52
C PHE A 467 -33.18 36.57 19.02
N MET A 468 -34.18 35.83 19.51
CA MET A 468 -34.51 35.78 20.93
C MET A 468 -33.94 34.54 21.62
N SER A 469 -34.32 33.37 21.11
CA SER A 469 -34.10 32.09 21.79
C SER A 469 -34.26 30.90 20.85
N TRP A 470 -33.74 29.76 21.29
CA TRP A 470 -34.08 28.46 20.75
C TRP A 470 -35.28 27.89 21.48
N ASN A 471 -36.24 27.35 20.74
CA ASN A 471 -37.38 26.66 21.31
C ASN A 471 -37.49 25.27 20.70
N LEU A 472 -37.76 24.26 21.53
CA LEU A 472 -38.00 22.92 21.01
C LEU A 472 -39.32 22.89 20.22
N PHE A 473 -39.25 22.49 18.95
CA PHE A 473 -40.42 22.47 18.08
C PHE A 473 -41.42 21.41 18.52
N LYS A 474 -42.67 21.84 18.76
CA LYS A 474 -43.80 20.94 18.95
C LYS A 474 -45.08 21.54 18.40
N SER A 475 -45.70 20.82 17.48
CA SER A 475 -47.00 21.18 16.91
C SER A 475 -48.06 21.25 18.02
N GLY A 476 -48.68 22.42 18.21
CA GLY A 476 -49.81 22.63 19.12
C GLY A 476 -49.46 23.13 20.53
N ILE A 477 -48.20 23.49 20.82
CA ILE A 477 -47.85 24.20 22.07
C ILE A 477 -47.98 25.71 21.86
N THR A 478 -48.79 26.36 22.70
CA THR A 478 -49.05 27.81 22.68
C THR A 478 -48.01 28.63 23.45
N SER A 479 -47.12 28.01 24.23
CA SER A 479 -46.05 28.69 24.97
C SER A 479 -44.83 27.77 25.17
N PRO A 480 -44.02 27.56 24.12
CA PRO A 480 -42.80 26.76 24.23
C PRO A 480 -41.79 27.39 25.19
N LYS A 481 -41.04 26.54 25.90
CA LYS A 481 -39.95 26.97 26.78
C LYS A 481 -38.82 27.58 25.93
N LYS A 482 -38.30 28.73 26.38
CA LYS A 482 -37.23 29.48 25.71
C LYS A 482 -35.88 29.05 26.26
N HIS A 483 -34.93 28.75 25.37
CA HIS A 483 -33.56 28.39 25.71
C HIS A 483 -32.57 29.39 25.09
N ALA A 484 -31.56 29.75 25.87
CA ALA A 484 -30.54 30.69 25.42
C ALA A 484 -29.50 30.00 24.51
N GLU A 485 -28.84 30.77 23.66
CA GLU A 485 -27.66 30.26 22.96
C GLU A 485 -26.55 29.88 23.96
N GLY A 486 -25.95 28.71 23.76
CA GLY A 486 -24.92 28.18 24.66
C GLY A 486 -25.45 27.55 25.95
N GLU A 487 -26.76 27.41 26.14
CA GLU A 487 -27.35 26.64 27.25
C GLU A 487 -27.02 25.14 27.12
N THR A 488 -26.74 24.47 28.24
CA THR A 488 -26.46 23.03 28.27
C THR A 488 -27.72 22.26 28.63
N MET A 489 -28.07 21.25 27.83
CA MET A 489 -29.24 20.39 28.02
C MET A 489 -28.85 18.90 27.98
N SER A 490 -29.43 18.11 28.87
CA SER A 490 -29.31 16.65 28.83
C SER A 490 -30.31 16.03 27.85
N TYR A 491 -30.06 14.78 27.47
CA TYR A 491 -30.98 14.00 26.64
C TYR A 491 -32.38 13.88 27.28
N GLU A 492 -32.45 13.59 28.58
CA GLU A 492 -33.70 13.47 29.32
C GLU A 492 -34.47 14.80 29.36
N GLN A 493 -33.79 15.94 29.49
CA GLN A 493 -34.44 17.26 29.45
C GLN A 493 -35.07 17.53 28.08
N LEU A 494 -34.32 17.30 26.99
CA LEU A 494 -34.83 17.43 25.62
C LEU A 494 -36.02 16.51 25.37
N ARG A 495 -35.92 15.26 25.85
CA ARG A 495 -36.97 14.26 25.74
C ARG A 495 -38.23 14.65 26.51
N GLU A 496 -38.13 14.99 27.79
CA GLU A 496 -39.26 15.40 28.61
C GLU A 496 -39.99 16.63 28.04
N GLU A 497 -39.22 17.60 27.53
CA GLU A 497 -39.79 18.80 26.90
C GLU A 497 -40.50 18.47 25.57
N SER A 498 -39.99 17.52 24.78
CA SER A 498 -40.70 17.02 23.58
C SER A 498 -41.97 16.22 23.93
N ASP A 499 -41.93 15.40 24.98
CA ASP A 499 -42.97 14.41 25.33
C ASP A 499 -44.13 14.98 26.17
N ASN A 500 -44.12 16.28 26.56
CA ASN A 500 -45.16 16.89 27.40
C ASN A 500 -46.52 17.11 26.69
N SER A 501 -47.16 16.02 26.26
CA SER A 501 -48.61 15.88 26.15
C SER A 501 -48.98 14.60 26.89
N VAL A 502 -49.65 14.76 28.03
CA VAL A 502 -50.48 13.78 28.76
C VAL A 502 -50.03 12.30 28.66
N LYS A 503 -49.60 11.73 29.78
CA LYS A 503 -49.40 10.27 29.98
C LYS A 503 -50.40 9.44 29.16
N GLY A 504 -49.91 8.81 28.10
CA GLY A 504 -50.62 7.81 27.32
C GLY A 504 -50.88 8.24 25.89
N THR A 505 -50.43 7.41 24.95
CA THR A 505 -50.57 7.52 23.49
C THR A 505 -49.55 8.42 22.77
N VAL A 506 -48.39 7.84 22.47
CA VAL A 506 -47.43 8.38 21.49
C VAL A 506 -48.03 8.23 20.10
N THR A 507 -48.69 9.26 19.58
CA THR A 507 -49.07 9.31 18.17
C THR A 507 -47.88 9.81 17.36
N ARG A 508 -47.15 8.83 16.80
CA ARG A 508 -46.13 9.00 15.77
C ARG A 508 -46.75 9.64 14.52
N MET A 509 -46.18 10.74 14.03
CA MET A 509 -45.97 11.08 12.61
C MET A 509 -45.71 12.58 12.46
N TYR A 510 -44.61 12.98 11.82
CA TYR A 510 -44.61 13.56 10.48
C TYR A 510 -43.16 13.71 10.00
N ALA A 511 -42.76 12.84 9.07
CA ALA A 511 -41.66 13.11 8.16
C ALA A 511 -42.21 14.03 7.05
N LYS A 512 -41.89 15.33 7.10
CA LYS A 512 -42.12 16.23 5.98
C LYS A 512 -40.78 16.49 5.29
N SER A 513 -40.54 15.70 4.23
CA SER A 513 -39.72 16.04 3.06
C SER A 513 -38.45 16.87 3.29
N VAL A 514 -37.34 16.22 3.64
CA VAL A 514 -35.99 16.75 3.37
C VAL A 514 -35.42 16.02 2.14
N GLN A 515 -34.99 16.76 1.13
CA GLN A 515 -34.31 16.20 -0.04
C GLN A 515 -32.99 15.53 0.38
N MET A 516 -32.98 14.19 0.48
CA MET A 516 -31.77 13.38 0.64
C MET A 516 -30.99 13.24 -0.68
N SER A 517 -30.53 14.35 -1.25
CA SER A 517 -29.79 14.37 -2.53
C SER A 517 -28.30 14.06 -2.40
N SER A 518 -27.73 13.99 -1.18
CA SER A 518 -26.28 13.86 -0.96
C SER A 518 -25.78 12.50 -0.42
N GLN A 519 -26.64 11.47 -0.29
CA GLN A 519 -26.26 10.18 0.31
C GLN A 519 -26.33 8.99 -0.69
N PRO A 520 -25.40 8.01 -0.60
CA PRO A 520 -25.32 6.87 -1.51
C PRO A 520 -26.57 5.98 -1.44
N ALA A 521 -26.88 5.30 -2.55
CA ALA A 521 -28.11 4.53 -2.76
C ALA A 521 -28.39 3.45 -1.69
N SER A 522 -27.38 2.97 -0.96
CA SER A 522 -27.50 2.05 0.17
C SER A 522 -28.23 2.64 1.39
N VAL A 523 -28.33 3.98 1.49
CA VAL A 523 -29.07 4.68 2.55
C VAL A 523 -30.55 4.84 2.17
N LYS A 524 -30.86 4.97 0.86
CA LYS A 524 -32.22 5.19 0.35
C LYS A 524 -33.13 3.96 0.51
N SER A 525 -32.58 2.74 0.58
CA SER A 525 -33.37 1.51 0.72
C SER A 525 -33.71 1.12 2.16
N MET A 526 -33.28 1.89 3.17
CA MET A 526 -33.61 1.66 4.59
C MET A 526 -34.52 2.75 5.20
N ALA A 527 -34.85 3.81 4.45
CA ALA A 527 -35.56 4.98 4.97
C ALA A 527 -37.08 4.78 5.21
N GLY A 528 -37.61 3.55 5.10
CA GLY A 528 -39.03 3.25 5.33
C GLY A 528 -39.38 2.81 6.76
N SER A 529 -38.38 2.50 7.59
CA SER A 529 -38.62 2.03 8.95
C SER A 529 -37.32 2.14 9.75
N ILE A 530 -37.38 2.87 10.87
CA ILE A 530 -36.26 3.28 11.75
C ILE A 530 -35.61 4.60 11.31
N LEU A 531 -36.39 5.69 11.43
CA LEU A 531 -35.81 7.00 11.77
C LEU A 531 -35.32 6.91 13.23
N PRO A 532 -34.18 7.52 13.60
CA PRO A 532 -33.73 7.54 14.98
C PRO A 532 -34.82 8.14 15.88
N THR A 533 -35.04 7.49 17.02
CA THR A 533 -36.10 7.82 17.97
C THR A 533 -35.85 9.12 18.74
N ASN A 534 -34.69 9.75 18.54
CA ASN A 534 -34.14 10.78 19.44
C ASN A 534 -33.61 12.00 18.64
N ASP A 535 -34.30 12.43 17.59
CA ASP A 535 -33.98 13.68 16.89
C ASP A 535 -34.84 14.82 17.46
N PHE A 536 -34.18 15.91 17.85
CA PHE A 536 -34.80 17.10 18.42
C PHE A 536 -34.56 18.29 17.49
N THR A 537 -35.62 19.06 17.21
CA THR A 537 -35.52 20.27 16.39
C THR A 537 -35.68 21.50 17.27
N MET A 538 -34.65 22.35 17.30
CA MET A 538 -34.66 23.67 17.91
C MET A 538 -35.02 24.70 16.84
N GLN A 539 -36.14 25.40 17.04
CA GLN A 539 -36.56 26.50 16.17
C GLN A 539 -36.14 27.84 16.74
N ALA A 540 -35.46 28.63 15.91
CA ALA A 540 -35.11 30.00 16.23
C ALA A 540 -36.39 30.84 16.37
N GLN A 541 -36.49 31.53 17.49
CA GLN A 541 -37.53 32.54 17.69
C GLN A 541 -36.96 33.92 17.39
N TRP A 542 -37.79 34.70 16.72
CA TRP A 542 -37.43 36.01 16.20
C TRP A 542 -38.41 37.04 16.74
N ASP A 543 -37.87 38.19 17.06
CA ASP A 543 -38.59 39.37 17.47
C ASP A 543 -38.44 40.40 16.34
N ARG A 544 -39.54 40.68 15.64
CA ARG A 544 -39.53 41.46 14.40
C ARG A 544 -39.46 42.96 14.76
N PHE A 545 -38.92 43.74 13.84
CA PHE A 545 -38.86 45.20 14.03
C PHE A 545 -40.26 45.79 13.85
N PRO A 546 -40.63 46.82 14.62
CA PRO A 546 -41.94 47.47 14.52
C PRO A 546 -42.09 48.12 13.14
N GLU A 547 -43.24 47.94 12.52
CA GLU A 547 -43.56 48.52 11.21
C GLU A 547 -44.24 49.88 11.37
N LEU A 548 -43.58 50.94 10.89
CA LEU A 548 -44.08 52.31 10.92
C LEU A 548 -44.51 52.77 9.51
N TYR A 549 -45.75 53.20 9.36
CA TYR A 549 -46.30 53.73 8.10
C TYR A 549 -46.72 55.18 8.28
N LEU A 550 -46.36 56.03 7.31
CA LEU A 550 -46.70 57.45 7.28
C LEU A 550 -47.76 57.71 6.20
N ASN A 551 -48.58 58.74 6.40
CA ASN A 551 -49.48 59.33 5.41
C ASN A 551 -48.68 60.12 4.36
N ASP A 552 -49.36 60.53 3.28
CA ASP A 552 -48.76 61.34 2.22
C ASP A 552 -48.22 62.69 2.76
N PRO A 553 -47.21 63.28 2.10
CA PRO A 553 -46.65 64.57 2.50
C PRO A 553 -47.71 65.67 2.61
N VAL A 554 -47.56 66.55 3.61
CA VAL A 554 -48.45 67.70 3.80
C VAL A 554 -47.83 68.93 3.12
N THR A 555 -48.67 69.74 2.46
CA THR A 555 -48.23 71.01 1.84
C THR A 555 -48.76 72.19 2.64
N VAL A 556 -47.88 73.13 2.97
CA VAL A 556 -48.17 74.36 3.70
C VAL A 556 -47.56 75.57 2.99
N LEU A 557 -48.03 76.77 3.31
CA LEU A 557 -47.50 78.01 2.76
C LEU A 557 -46.30 78.53 3.56
N GLU A 558 -45.45 79.30 2.91
CA GLU A 558 -44.34 80.00 3.57
C GLU A 558 -44.87 80.89 4.71
N ASN A 559 -44.27 80.76 5.89
CA ASN A 559 -44.69 81.39 7.15
C ASN A 559 -46.00 80.87 7.77
N GLU A 560 -46.56 79.76 7.27
CA GLU A 560 -47.71 79.10 7.90
C GLU A 560 -47.30 78.38 9.19
N LYS A 561 -48.11 78.51 10.25
CA LYS A 561 -47.80 77.93 11.56
C LYS A 561 -48.11 76.43 11.60
N VAL A 562 -47.08 75.58 11.58
CA VAL A 562 -47.20 74.12 11.72
C VAL A 562 -46.68 73.67 13.08
N THR A 563 -47.50 72.93 13.82
CA THR A 563 -47.17 72.46 15.18
C THR A 563 -46.77 70.98 15.25
N GLY A 564 -46.11 70.56 16.32
CA GLY A 564 -45.81 69.15 16.59
C GLY A 564 -47.06 68.26 16.59
N LYS A 565 -48.22 68.78 17.00
CA LYS A 565 -49.51 68.09 16.89
C LYS A 565 -49.91 67.82 15.45
N ASP A 566 -49.66 68.76 14.54
CA ASP A 566 -49.96 68.59 13.12
C ASP A 566 -49.00 67.60 12.46
N LEU A 567 -47.73 67.60 12.86
CA LEU A 567 -46.74 66.63 12.38
C LEU A 567 -47.07 65.19 12.80
N ARG A 568 -47.66 64.98 13.99
CA ARG A 568 -48.11 63.63 14.42
C ARG A 568 -49.19 63.05 13.52
N LYS A 569 -50.00 63.88 12.85
CA LYS A 569 -51.02 63.41 11.89
C LYS A 569 -50.41 62.76 10.64
N LEU A 570 -49.11 62.94 10.40
CA LEU A 570 -48.39 62.20 9.35
C LEU A 570 -48.23 60.72 9.67
N ILE A 571 -48.42 60.28 10.92
CA ILE A 571 -48.37 58.85 11.25
C ILE A 571 -49.69 58.20 10.84
N LYS A 572 -49.63 57.13 10.06
CA LYS A 572 -50.80 56.36 9.63
C LYS A 572 -51.11 55.22 10.58
N ILE A 573 -50.12 54.38 10.83
CA ILE A 573 -50.21 53.21 11.70
C ILE A 573 -48.80 52.79 12.11
N CYS A 574 -48.68 52.25 13.33
CA CYS A 574 -47.45 51.63 13.81
C CYS A 574 -47.83 50.32 14.51
N THR A 575 -47.35 49.19 14.02
CA THR A 575 -47.67 47.86 14.57
C THR A 575 -46.44 47.00 14.66
N ASP A 576 -46.43 46.10 15.62
CA ASP A 576 -45.43 45.08 15.81
C ASP A 576 -46.09 43.69 15.93
N ASN A 577 -45.42 42.65 15.44
CA ASN A 577 -45.98 41.30 15.41
C ASN A 577 -46.09 40.68 16.82
N GLU A 578 -45.14 41.02 17.69
CA GLU A 578 -45.02 40.47 19.02
C GLU A 578 -45.66 41.41 20.07
N ASP A 579 -45.53 42.73 19.88
CA ASP A 579 -45.99 43.77 20.82
C ASP A 579 -47.35 44.42 20.44
N GLY A 580 -47.86 44.21 19.23
CA GLY A 580 -49.18 44.70 18.80
C GLY A 580 -49.21 46.16 18.35
N ASP A 581 -50.18 46.96 18.81
CA ASP A 581 -50.30 48.38 18.42
C ASP A 581 -49.25 49.23 19.15
N MET A 582 -48.43 49.95 18.38
CA MET A 582 -47.26 50.68 18.84
C MET A 582 -47.38 52.19 18.58
N LEU A 583 -48.56 52.69 18.22
CA LEU A 583 -48.75 54.09 17.82
C LEU A 583 -48.32 55.11 18.89
N ASP A 584 -48.66 54.85 20.16
CA ASP A 584 -48.35 55.74 21.28
C ASP A 584 -46.84 55.78 21.62
N HIS A 585 -46.07 54.83 21.09
CA HIS A 585 -44.63 54.73 21.32
C HIS A 585 -43.81 55.48 20.26
N VAL A 586 -44.46 56.00 19.19
CA VAL A 586 -43.78 56.77 18.14
C VAL A 586 -43.37 58.15 18.63
N LYS A 587 -42.07 58.44 18.57
CA LYS A 587 -41.47 59.71 18.93
C LYS A 587 -41.08 60.51 17.68
N LEU A 588 -41.26 61.82 17.72
CA LEU A 588 -40.75 62.73 16.70
C LEU A 588 -39.41 63.28 17.16
N ILE A 589 -38.32 62.88 16.51
CA ILE A 589 -36.98 63.07 17.09
C ILE A 589 -36.12 64.09 16.34
N LYS A 590 -36.49 64.44 15.10
CA LYS A 590 -35.65 65.32 14.28
C LYS A 590 -36.46 66.07 13.23
N ILE A 591 -36.10 67.32 13.01
CA ILE A 591 -36.59 68.15 11.92
C ILE A 591 -35.39 68.71 11.17
N GLU A 592 -35.32 68.40 9.88
CA GLU A 592 -34.29 68.86 8.94
C GLU A 592 -34.96 69.67 7.83
N TYR A 593 -34.29 70.70 7.35
CA TYR A 593 -34.82 71.60 6.34
C TYR A 593 -33.95 71.53 5.11
N ASP A 594 -34.53 71.42 3.92
CA ASP A 594 -33.78 71.62 2.68
C ASP A 594 -33.45 73.10 2.49
N LYS A 595 -32.41 73.36 1.69
CA LYS A 595 -31.92 74.72 1.43
C LYS A 595 -32.76 75.37 0.33
N SER A 596 -33.24 76.59 0.57
CA SER A 596 -33.93 77.37 -0.46
C SER A 596 -32.99 77.85 -1.56
N SER A 597 -33.55 78.20 -2.72
CA SER A 597 -32.87 78.72 -3.89
C SER A 597 -32.18 80.06 -3.64
N MET A 598 -32.69 80.82 -2.67
CA MET A 598 -32.09 82.06 -2.15
C MET A 598 -30.97 81.79 -1.13
N GLY A 599 -30.69 80.51 -0.85
CA GLY A 599 -29.56 80.06 -0.04
C GLY A 599 -29.82 79.99 1.46
N TYR A 600 -31.06 80.20 1.91
CA TYR A 600 -31.43 80.12 3.32
C TYR A 600 -31.85 78.70 3.71
N GLN A 601 -31.44 78.25 4.90
CA GLN A 601 -31.76 76.95 5.46
C GLN A 601 -31.86 77.10 6.98
N PRO A 602 -33.03 76.86 7.59
CA PRO A 602 -33.15 76.80 9.04
C PRO A 602 -32.27 75.70 9.65
N GLU A 603 -31.89 75.89 10.92
CA GLU A 603 -31.08 74.89 11.63
C GLU A 603 -31.88 73.60 11.88
N THR A 604 -31.20 72.47 11.73
CA THR A 604 -31.76 71.16 12.11
C THR A 604 -32.00 71.12 13.62
N LYS A 605 -33.20 70.72 14.02
CA LYS A 605 -33.57 70.54 15.43
C LYS A 605 -33.70 69.07 15.77
N THR A 606 -33.19 68.66 16.92
CA THR A 606 -33.33 67.31 17.48
C THR A 606 -34.10 67.35 18.79
N PHE A 607 -34.91 66.33 19.05
CA PHE A 607 -35.78 66.21 20.21
C PHE A 607 -35.75 64.79 20.74
N ASP A 608 -35.98 64.61 22.04
CA ASP A 608 -36.29 63.29 22.59
C ASP A 608 -37.69 62.83 22.12
N ASN A 609 -38.62 63.77 22.09
CA ASN A 609 -39.93 63.68 21.45
C ASN A 609 -40.46 65.10 21.27
N ILE A 610 -40.87 65.50 20.07
CA ILE A 610 -41.36 66.87 19.85
C ILE A 610 -42.58 67.15 20.74
N PRO A 611 -42.62 68.29 21.46
CA PRO A 611 -43.84 68.76 22.12
C PRO A 611 -44.95 69.05 21.10
N GLU A 612 -46.21 68.80 21.46
CA GLU A 612 -47.35 69.10 20.58
C GLU A 612 -47.44 70.59 20.18
N THR A 613 -46.98 71.48 21.05
CA THR A 613 -47.03 72.94 20.84
C THR A 613 -45.81 73.51 20.11
N GLU A 614 -44.74 72.73 19.91
CA GLU A 614 -43.53 73.20 19.21
C GLU A 614 -43.88 73.55 17.76
N THR A 615 -43.42 74.71 17.29
CA THR A 615 -43.65 75.16 15.92
C THR A 615 -42.38 75.00 15.10
N ILE A 616 -42.53 74.47 13.88
CA ILE A 616 -41.42 74.40 12.93
C ILE A 616 -41.28 75.71 12.16
N ASP A 617 -40.06 75.99 11.69
CA ASP A 617 -39.79 77.19 10.91
C ASP A 617 -40.18 76.96 9.44
N THR A 618 -41.33 77.49 9.05
CA THR A 618 -41.81 77.50 7.66
C THR A 618 -41.45 78.79 6.94
N TYR A 619 -40.71 79.72 7.57
CA TYR A 619 -40.36 81.01 6.99
C TYR A 619 -38.94 81.00 6.44
N PHE A 620 -38.82 80.78 5.13
CA PHE A 620 -37.53 80.66 4.46
C PHE A 620 -36.92 81.99 4.00
N LYS A 621 -37.24 83.11 4.69
CA LYS A 621 -36.78 84.48 4.37
C LYS A 621 -37.04 84.87 2.92
N HIS A 622 -38.26 84.62 2.45
CA HIS A 622 -38.74 84.84 1.09
C HIS A 622 -38.22 83.80 0.09
N LEU A 623 -39.00 82.73 -0.05
CA LEU A 623 -38.89 81.80 -1.16
C LEU A 623 -38.98 82.54 -2.51
N LYS A 624 -38.32 82.00 -3.53
CA LYS A 624 -38.48 82.49 -4.89
C LYS A 624 -39.90 82.19 -5.38
N LYS A 625 -40.42 83.02 -6.28
CA LYS A 625 -41.75 82.78 -6.88
C LYS A 625 -41.84 81.36 -7.43
N ASP A 626 -42.92 80.66 -7.07
CA ASP A 626 -43.25 79.28 -7.42
C ASP A 626 -42.27 78.20 -6.87
N GLU A 627 -41.40 78.56 -5.92
CA GLU A 627 -40.51 77.61 -5.25
C GLU A 627 -41.24 76.77 -4.19
N MET A 628 -40.77 75.53 -4.01
CA MET A 628 -41.18 74.61 -2.95
C MET A 628 -39.93 74.04 -2.27
N VAL A 629 -39.91 74.03 -0.93
CA VAL A 629 -38.81 73.51 -0.12
C VAL A 629 -39.35 72.46 0.85
N ASP A 630 -38.60 71.37 1.02
CA ASP A 630 -39.03 70.25 1.86
C ASP A 630 -38.46 70.37 3.27
N ILE A 631 -39.31 70.06 4.25
CA ILE A 631 -38.94 69.83 5.64
C ILE A 631 -39.07 68.34 5.91
N HIS A 632 -37.96 67.70 6.29
CA HIS A 632 -37.89 66.28 6.61
C HIS A 632 -38.06 66.08 8.11
N VAL A 633 -39.06 65.29 8.49
CA VAL A 633 -39.40 65.02 9.89
C VAL A 633 -39.16 63.54 10.18
N THR A 634 -38.28 63.24 11.15
CA THR A 634 -37.93 61.85 11.49
C THR A 634 -38.74 61.36 12.68
N PHE A 635 -39.47 60.27 12.44
CA PHE A 635 -40.21 59.50 13.43
C PHE A 635 -39.36 58.30 13.86
N ARG A 636 -39.36 57.98 15.15
CA ARG A 636 -38.64 56.83 15.74
C ARG A 636 -39.58 56.07 16.66
N VAL A 637 -39.66 54.76 16.51
CA VAL A 637 -40.32 53.85 17.45
C VAL A 637 -39.34 52.79 17.91
N GLU A 638 -39.47 52.39 19.16
CA GLU A 638 -38.68 51.33 19.78
C GLU A 638 -39.63 50.35 20.46
N ASP A 639 -39.49 49.06 20.15
CA ASP A 639 -40.31 47.99 20.72
C ASP A 639 -39.76 47.49 22.08
N SER A 640 -40.40 46.48 22.66
CA SER A 640 -40.02 45.95 23.99
C SER A 640 -38.67 45.22 24.01
N ALA A 641 -38.19 44.74 22.86
CA ALA A 641 -36.87 44.12 22.69
C ALA A 641 -35.77 45.11 22.23
N GLY A 642 -36.12 46.39 22.11
CA GLY A 642 -35.22 47.46 21.71
C GLY A 642 -34.88 47.46 20.21
N ASN A 643 -35.71 46.87 19.34
CA ASN A 643 -35.61 47.13 17.90
C ASN A 643 -36.12 48.52 17.60
N VAL A 644 -35.44 49.21 16.70
CA VAL A 644 -35.71 50.61 16.39
C VAL A 644 -36.06 50.73 14.92
N THR A 645 -37.21 51.34 14.64
CA THR A 645 -37.60 51.73 13.29
C THR A 645 -37.67 53.24 13.21
N GLU A 646 -36.92 53.81 12.25
CA GLU A 646 -36.98 55.23 11.92
C GLU A 646 -37.56 55.45 10.53
N LYS A 647 -38.40 56.47 10.38
CA LYS A 647 -39.00 56.82 9.09
C LYS A 647 -39.09 58.33 8.93
N LYS A 648 -38.84 58.83 7.72
CA LYS A 648 -38.92 60.26 7.40
C LYS A 648 -40.26 60.59 6.74
N GLY A 649 -41.00 61.51 7.33
CA GLY A 649 -42.11 62.20 6.69
C GLY A 649 -41.65 63.52 6.07
N ILE A 650 -42.43 64.05 5.12
CA ILE A 650 -42.10 65.28 4.39
C ILE A 650 -43.22 66.29 4.58
N VAL A 651 -42.85 67.54 4.83
CA VAL A 651 -43.74 68.70 4.77
C VAL A 651 -43.21 69.65 3.69
N HIS A 652 -44.01 69.89 2.67
CA HIS A 652 -43.70 70.81 1.58
C HIS A 652 -44.07 72.24 1.99
N VAL A 653 -43.12 73.16 1.94
CA VAL A 653 -43.36 74.60 2.14
C VAL A 653 -43.34 75.29 0.78
N LYS A 654 -44.48 75.85 0.38
CA LYS A 654 -44.67 76.50 -0.90
C LYS A 654 -44.59 78.02 -0.78
N TYR A 655 -44.09 78.68 -1.82
CA TYR A 655 -44.12 80.13 -1.96
C TYR A 655 -45.52 80.73 -1.70
N ASN A 656 -45.60 81.65 -0.74
CA ASN A 656 -46.76 82.50 -0.48
C ASN A 656 -46.71 83.76 -1.39
N HIS A 657 -47.76 84.12 -2.13
CA HIS A 657 -47.70 85.30 -3.00
C HIS A 657 -47.84 86.57 -2.15
N PRO A 658 -47.09 87.65 -2.44
CA PRO A 658 -47.32 88.93 -1.77
C PRO A 658 -48.62 89.56 -2.31
N PRO A 659 -49.32 90.35 -1.48
CA PRO A 659 -50.58 90.96 -1.88
C PRO A 659 -50.37 91.96 -3.01
N VAL A 660 -51.29 92.03 -3.98
CA VAL A 660 -51.20 92.97 -5.11
C VAL A 660 -52.12 94.15 -4.86
N ILE A 661 -51.54 95.36 -4.79
CA ILE A 661 -52.29 96.61 -4.64
C ILE A 661 -52.48 97.25 -6.02
N LYS A 662 -53.70 97.67 -6.33
CA LYS A 662 -54.03 98.49 -7.51
C LYS A 662 -54.76 99.74 -7.06
N ALA A 663 -54.31 100.90 -7.49
CA ALA A 663 -54.90 102.19 -7.17
C ALA A 663 -54.67 103.14 -8.35
N HIS A 664 -55.51 104.16 -8.50
CA HIS A 664 -55.40 105.13 -9.59
C HIS A 664 -54.74 106.42 -9.11
N ASP A 665 -54.03 107.13 -9.99
CA ASP A 665 -53.62 108.51 -9.72
C ASP A 665 -54.86 109.39 -9.50
N LEU A 666 -54.78 110.28 -8.50
CA LEU A 666 -55.91 111.11 -8.07
C LEU A 666 -55.67 112.58 -8.44
N GLY A 667 -56.75 113.29 -8.76
CA GLY A 667 -56.68 114.70 -9.15
C GLY A 667 -57.76 115.53 -8.45
N TYR A 668 -57.36 116.63 -7.83
CA TYR A 668 -58.23 117.55 -7.09
C TYR A 668 -57.96 119.00 -7.51
N PHE A 669 -58.98 119.84 -7.48
CA PHE A 669 -58.78 121.29 -7.50
C PHE A 669 -58.41 121.78 -6.09
N ASP A 670 -57.61 122.84 -6.01
CA ASP A 670 -57.21 123.46 -4.74
C ASP A 670 -58.41 123.86 -3.87
N GLN A 671 -59.52 124.24 -4.50
CA GLN A 671 -60.79 124.49 -3.83
C GLN A 671 -61.38 123.25 -3.14
N GLU A 672 -61.19 122.05 -3.68
CA GLU A 672 -61.73 120.81 -3.09
C GLU A 672 -61.03 120.41 -1.81
N LEU A 673 -59.82 120.93 -1.57
CA LEU A 673 -59.09 120.72 -0.32
C LEU A 673 -59.78 121.40 0.86
N SER A 674 -60.73 122.32 0.63
CA SER A 674 -61.57 122.85 1.72
C SER A 674 -62.45 121.77 2.35
N ASP A 675 -62.83 120.73 1.59
CA ASP A 675 -63.49 119.53 2.08
C ASP A 675 -62.48 118.39 2.22
N ALA A 676 -61.51 118.61 3.11
CA ALA A 676 -60.41 117.66 3.36
C ALA A 676 -60.89 116.28 3.82
N GLU A 677 -62.06 116.18 4.44
CA GLU A 677 -62.64 114.91 4.87
C GLU A 677 -63.03 114.05 3.66
N LYS A 678 -63.73 114.64 2.69
CA LYS A 678 -64.14 113.94 1.49
C LYS A 678 -62.93 113.49 0.67
N VAL A 679 -61.94 114.36 0.50
CA VAL A 679 -60.70 114.03 -0.23
C VAL A 679 -59.93 112.92 0.48
N LEU A 680 -59.82 112.95 1.82
CA LEU A 680 -59.18 111.87 2.58
C LEU A 680 -59.90 110.52 2.39
N GLN A 681 -61.24 110.51 2.44
CA GLN A 681 -62.02 109.29 2.22
C GLN A 681 -61.87 108.73 0.81
N GLU A 682 -61.78 109.58 -0.21
CA GLU A 682 -61.53 109.17 -1.59
C GLU A 682 -60.12 108.59 -1.76
N ILE A 683 -59.11 109.21 -1.15
CA ILE A 683 -57.74 108.67 -1.08
C ILE A 683 -57.73 107.32 -0.37
N GLN A 684 -58.42 107.17 0.76
CA GLN A 684 -58.45 105.92 1.53
C GLN A 684 -59.19 104.78 0.81
N LYS A 685 -60.20 105.09 -0.02
CA LYS A 685 -60.99 104.10 -0.78
C LYS A 685 -60.42 103.76 -2.16
N ASN A 686 -59.40 104.49 -2.61
CA ASN A 686 -58.78 104.31 -3.92
C ASN A 686 -58.11 102.93 -4.13
N PRO A 687 -57.35 102.37 -3.17
CA PRO A 687 -56.67 101.11 -3.41
C PRO A 687 -57.62 99.90 -3.31
N VAL A 688 -57.44 98.96 -4.22
CA VAL A 688 -58.00 97.60 -4.19
C VAL A 688 -56.85 96.62 -4.02
N VAL A 689 -56.97 95.72 -3.06
CA VAL A 689 -55.97 94.67 -2.79
C VAL A 689 -56.55 93.32 -3.20
N THR A 690 -55.74 92.53 -3.90
CA THR A 690 -56.03 91.12 -4.21
C THR A 690 -54.83 90.28 -3.81
N ASP A 691 -55.05 89.12 -3.23
CA ASP A 691 -53.99 88.19 -2.86
C ASP A 691 -54.41 86.77 -3.19
N LYS A 692 -53.51 85.97 -3.77
CA LYS A 692 -53.90 84.67 -4.33
C LYS A 692 -54.33 83.69 -3.24
N GLU A 693 -53.54 83.57 -2.19
CA GLU A 693 -53.78 82.60 -1.12
C GLU A 693 -54.88 83.07 -0.17
N ASP A 694 -54.90 84.36 0.18
CA ASP A 694 -55.91 84.91 1.08
C ASP A 694 -57.30 85.03 0.43
N ASP A 695 -57.38 85.40 -0.86
CA ASP A 695 -58.67 85.44 -1.57
C ASP A 695 -59.27 84.04 -1.73
N GLU A 696 -58.44 83.02 -1.98
CA GLU A 696 -58.86 81.60 -1.99
C GLU A 696 -59.40 81.15 -0.62
N GLN A 697 -58.86 81.69 0.48
CA GLN A 697 -59.35 81.50 1.84
C GLN A 697 -60.51 82.43 2.23
N GLY A 698 -60.96 83.31 1.33
CA GLY A 698 -62.04 84.27 1.54
C GLY A 698 -61.69 85.46 2.44
N LYS A 699 -60.40 85.70 2.70
CA LYS A 699 -59.91 86.85 3.48
C LYS A 699 -59.71 88.06 2.57
N LYS A 700 -60.51 89.11 2.77
CA LYS A 700 -60.36 90.36 2.03
C LYS A 700 -59.34 91.27 2.71
N LEU A 701 -58.27 91.58 1.99
CA LEU A 701 -57.24 92.49 2.46
C LEU A 701 -57.59 93.95 2.13
N GLU A 702 -57.14 94.87 2.97
CA GLU A 702 -57.26 96.31 2.76
C GLU A 702 -55.87 96.94 2.72
N ALA A 703 -55.70 97.96 1.88
CA ALA A 703 -54.47 98.73 1.84
C ALA A 703 -54.59 99.95 2.76
N VAL A 704 -53.54 100.20 3.52
CA VAL A 704 -53.39 101.37 4.41
C VAL A 704 -52.36 102.32 3.84
N ILE A 705 -52.47 103.62 4.11
CA ILE A 705 -51.43 104.59 3.73
C ILE A 705 -50.19 104.34 4.60
N CYS A 706 -49.00 104.32 4.01
CA CYS A 706 -47.74 104.21 4.74
C CYS A 706 -47.60 105.42 5.67
N ASP A 707 -47.68 105.17 6.98
CA ASP A 707 -47.78 106.18 8.06
C ASP A 707 -49.19 106.79 8.21
N PRO A 708 -50.21 105.97 8.51
CA PRO A 708 -51.61 106.40 8.54
C PRO A 708 -51.89 107.43 9.65
N GLU A 709 -51.07 107.45 10.71
CA GLU A 709 -51.17 108.45 11.77
C GLU A 709 -50.72 109.84 11.32
N LYS A 710 -49.90 109.92 10.25
CA LYS A 710 -49.36 111.17 9.68
C LYS A 710 -49.98 111.55 8.34
N PHE A 711 -51.01 110.86 7.88
CA PHE A 711 -51.74 111.26 6.67
C PHE A 711 -53.23 111.40 6.99
N GLY A 712 -53.59 112.53 7.59
CA GLY A 712 -54.95 112.85 8.01
C GLY A 712 -55.55 114.05 7.26
N LYS A 713 -56.64 114.60 7.81
CA LYS A 713 -57.32 115.76 7.21
C LYS A 713 -56.40 116.98 7.09
N GLU A 714 -55.46 117.15 8.03
CA GLU A 714 -54.52 118.27 8.01
C GLU A 714 -53.46 118.11 6.92
N GLU A 715 -52.91 116.91 6.69
CA GLU A 715 -52.07 116.67 5.51
C GLU A 715 -52.81 116.91 4.20
N VAL A 716 -54.08 116.52 4.11
CA VAL A 716 -54.90 116.79 2.92
C VAL A 716 -55.05 118.30 2.66
N LYS A 717 -55.24 119.12 3.70
CA LYS A 717 -55.27 120.59 3.57
C LYS A 717 -53.92 121.18 3.17
N ASN A 718 -52.83 120.56 3.62
CA ASN A 718 -51.47 120.98 3.30
C ASN A 718 -51.04 120.57 1.89
N LEU A 719 -51.84 119.76 1.18
CA LEU A 719 -51.60 119.51 -0.24
C LEU A 719 -51.66 120.85 -0.99
N HIS A 720 -50.61 121.15 -1.73
CA HIS A 720 -50.53 122.37 -2.53
C HIS A 720 -50.51 122.03 -4.02
N ARG A 721 -50.72 123.06 -4.85
CA ARG A 721 -50.66 122.95 -6.31
C ARG A 721 -49.39 122.21 -6.75
N GLY A 722 -49.54 121.27 -7.68
CA GLY A 722 -48.47 120.37 -8.13
C GLY A 722 -48.76 118.90 -7.81
N THR A 723 -47.77 118.04 -8.10
CA THR A 723 -47.85 116.59 -7.90
C THR A 723 -47.20 116.20 -6.58
N GLN A 724 -47.93 115.43 -5.76
CA GLN A 724 -47.46 114.87 -4.49
C GLN A 724 -47.73 113.36 -4.49
N ALA A 725 -46.96 112.60 -3.72
CA ALA A 725 -47.08 111.14 -3.73
C ALA A 725 -47.63 110.59 -2.42
N ILE A 726 -48.53 109.62 -2.53
CA ILE A 726 -49.05 108.81 -1.42
C ILE A 726 -48.60 107.37 -1.62
N ILE A 727 -48.20 106.70 -0.56
CA ILE A 727 -47.79 105.30 -0.62
C ILE A 727 -48.82 104.47 0.14
N TYR A 728 -49.39 103.46 -0.51
CA TYR A 728 -50.22 102.44 0.12
C TYR A 728 -49.38 101.22 0.47
N SER A 729 -49.75 100.52 1.54
CA SER A 729 -49.18 99.24 1.99
C SER A 729 -50.30 98.26 2.29
N ALA A 730 -50.12 97.00 1.91
CA ALA A 730 -51.01 95.91 2.29
C ALA A 730 -50.16 94.74 2.80
N THR A 731 -50.66 94.05 3.82
CA THR A 731 -50.01 92.89 4.44
C THR A 731 -50.97 91.71 4.37
N ASP A 732 -50.51 90.58 3.84
CA ASP A 732 -51.29 89.34 3.80
C ASP A 732 -51.39 88.68 5.19
N SER A 733 -52.19 87.62 5.31
CA SER A 733 -52.40 86.96 6.61
C SER A 733 -51.20 86.15 7.12
N LEU A 734 -50.19 85.95 6.26
CA LEU A 734 -48.93 85.29 6.56
C LEU A 734 -47.76 86.30 6.61
N GLY A 735 -48.04 87.60 6.69
CA GLY A 735 -47.07 88.66 6.94
C GLY A 735 -46.26 89.17 5.74
N LYS A 736 -46.52 88.78 4.47
CA LYS A 736 -45.87 89.44 3.32
C LYS A 736 -46.52 90.78 3.03
N THR A 737 -45.69 91.77 2.72
CA THR A 737 -46.12 93.14 2.47
C THR A 737 -45.83 93.56 1.04
N SER A 738 -46.74 94.35 0.48
CA SER A 738 -46.54 95.08 -0.77
C SER A 738 -46.81 96.55 -0.57
N THR A 739 -46.15 97.39 -1.36
CA THR A 739 -46.39 98.84 -1.36
C THR A 739 -46.65 99.35 -2.78
N LEU A 740 -47.50 100.37 -2.89
CA LEU A 740 -47.81 101.05 -4.16
C LEU A 740 -47.76 102.56 -3.97
N LYS A 741 -46.92 103.24 -4.74
CA LYS A 741 -46.86 104.70 -4.78
C LYS A 741 -47.82 105.24 -5.85
N VAL A 742 -48.73 106.11 -5.44
CA VAL A 742 -49.74 106.78 -6.27
C VAL A 742 -49.52 108.28 -6.25
N GLN A 743 -49.75 108.94 -7.38
CA GLN A 743 -49.63 110.38 -7.48
C GLN A 743 -50.97 111.07 -7.22
N VAL A 744 -50.94 112.15 -6.45
CA VAL A 744 -52.05 113.06 -6.21
C VAL A 744 -51.68 114.42 -6.78
N TYR A 745 -52.50 114.90 -7.71
CA TYR A 745 -52.29 116.16 -8.41
C TYR A 745 -53.29 117.22 -7.98
N ILE A 746 -52.80 118.40 -7.60
CA ILE A 746 -53.63 119.54 -7.19
C ILE A 746 -53.55 120.67 -8.23
N ALA A 747 -54.69 121.06 -8.80
CA ALA A 747 -54.83 122.09 -9.84
C ALA A 747 -55.48 123.40 -9.32
N GLY A 748 -55.17 124.55 -9.95
CA GLY A 748 -55.79 125.85 -9.63
C GLY A 748 -57.12 126.12 -10.35
N SER A 749 -57.79 127.23 -10.00
CA SER A 749 -59.16 127.61 -10.42
C SER A 749 -59.37 127.89 -11.93
N ASN A 750 -58.30 127.91 -12.73
CA ASN A 750 -58.35 128.03 -14.20
C ASN A 750 -57.76 126.75 -14.82
N PRO A 751 -58.58 125.85 -15.39
CA PRO A 751 -58.12 124.56 -15.90
C PRO A 751 -57.30 124.65 -17.20
N TYR A 752 -57.18 125.85 -17.81
CA TYR A 752 -56.50 126.02 -19.10
C TYR A 752 -55.06 126.55 -19.00
N GLU A 753 -54.64 127.15 -17.89
CA GLU A 753 -53.31 127.78 -17.81
C GLU A 753 -52.23 126.92 -17.15
N ASN A 754 -52.56 125.79 -16.50
CA ASN A 754 -51.56 125.03 -15.72
C ASN A 754 -51.71 123.50 -15.76
N ALA A 755 -52.40 122.93 -16.76
CA ALA A 755 -52.45 121.48 -16.95
C ALA A 755 -51.47 121.04 -18.06
N PRO A 756 -50.24 120.61 -17.74
CA PRO A 756 -49.47 119.82 -18.68
C PRO A 756 -50.22 118.51 -18.91
N LEU A 757 -50.89 118.40 -20.07
CA LEU A 757 -51.34 117.17 -20.74
C LEU A 757 -51.32 115.92 -19.85
N ARG A 758 -52.29 115.78 -18.92
CA ARG A 758 -52.78 114.53 -18.31
C ARG A 758 -53.99 114.82 -17.40
N TYR A 759 -55.15 114.34 -17.83
CA TYR A 759 -56.45 114.19 -17.12
C TYR A 759 -57.00 115.40 -16.34
N SER A 760 -57.35 116.50 -17.02
CA SER A 760 -58.42 117.38 -16.52
C SER A 760 -59.74 116.62 -16.45
N ARG A 761 -60.50 116.81 -15.36
CA ARG A 761 -61.79 116.15 -15.11
C ARG A 761 -62.81 116.47 -16.23
N PHE A 762 -62.95 115.58 -17.20
CA PHE A 762 -64.14 115.53 -18.06
C PHE A 762 -65.33 115.07 -17.20
N ILE A 763 -66.43 115.81 -17.21
CA ILE A 763 -67.71 115.32 -16.68
C ILE A 763 -68.25 114.28 -17.66
N SER A 764 -68.50 113.07 -17.18
CA SER A 764 -69.32 112.10 -17.89
C SER A 764 -70.79 112.33 -17.57
N LYS A 765 -71.70 111.95 -18.49
CA LYS A 765 -73.15 112.11 -18.34
C LYS A 765 -73.69 111.65 -16.96
N LYS A 766 -73.06 110.64 -16.37
CA LYS A 766 -73.44 110.07 -15.07
C LYS A 766 -73.31 111.07 -13.92
N PHE A 767 -72.42 112.05 -14.02
CA PHE A 767 -72.12 113.02 -12.96
C PHE A 767 -72.63 114.43 -13.28
N LEU A 768 -73.51 114.58 -14.28
CA LEU A 768 -74.12 115.87 -14.61
C LEU A 768 -74.92 116.46 -13.44
N ASN A 769 -75.55 115.59 -12.65
CA ASN A 769 -76.44 115.96 -11.55
C ASN A 769 -75.69 116.38 -10.28
N THR A 770 -74.37 116.15 -10.24
CA THR A 770 -73.50 116.57 -9.13
C THR A 770 -72.90 117.95 -9.36
N LEU A 771 -73.23 118.60 -10.48
CA LEU A 771 -72.97 120.02 -10.66
C LEU A 771 -73.77 120.84 -9.65
N ASP A 772 -73.13 121.89 -9.13
CA ASP A 772 -73.76 122.87 -8.24
C ASP A 772 -75.13 123.29 -8.78
N GLU A 773 -76.14 123.29 -7.90
CA GLU A 773 -77.54 123.48 -8.28
C GLU A 773 -77.79 124.84 -8.95
N ASN A 774 -76.97 125.86 -8.66
CA ASN A 774 -77.07 127.19 -9.24
C ASN A 774 -76.16 127.39 -10.47
N SER A 775 -75.40 126.38 -10.88
CA SER A 775 -74.48 126.45 -12.03
C SER A 775 -75.21 126.81 -13.31
N ARG A 776 -74.66 127.75 -14.08
CA ARG A 776 -75.18 128.13 -15.42
C ARG A 776 -75.30 126.96 -16.40
N TRP A 777 -74.53 125.88 -16.21
CA TRP A 777 -74.61 124.64 -17.00
C TRP A 777 -75.81 123.75 -16.62
N ARG A 778 -76.49 124.08 -15.52
CA ARG A 778 -77.69 123.40 -15.02
C ARG A 778 -78.93 124.31 -15.06
N THR A 779 -78.75 125.62 -14.84
CA THR A 779 -79.84 126.61 -14.70
C THR A 779 -80.15 127.39 -15.98
N LYS A 780 -79.26 127.40 -16.99
CA LYS A 780 -79.54 128.02 -18.30
C LYS A 780 -79.65 126.95 -19.38
N GLU A 781 -80.84 126.82 -19.95
CA GLU A 781 -81.22 125.75 -20.90
C GLU A 781 -80.24 125.66 -22.08
N GLU A 782 -79.83 126.80 -22.65
CA GLU A 782 -78.93 126.87 -23.81
C GLU A 782 -77.57 126.19 -23.58
N TYR A 783 -77.02 126.28 -22.37
CA TYR A 783 -75.73 125.67 -22.01
C TYR A 783 -75.89 124.21 -21.60
N LYS A 784 -77.02 123.87 -20.96
CA LYS A 784 -77.36 122.51 -20.56
C LYS A 784 -77.59 121.62 -21.79
N GLU A 785 -78.35 122.10 -22.78
CA GLU A 785 -78.58 121.37 -24.03
C GLU A 785 -77.28 121.15 -24.82
N ALA A 786 -76.42 122.19 -24.92
CA ALA A 786 -75.14 122.07 -25.61
C ALA A 786 -74.25 121.00 -24.96
N LEU A 787 -74.22 120.95 -23.62
CA LEU A 787 -73.45 120.00 -22.84
C LEU A 787 -74.00 118.57 -22.97
N GLU A 788 -75.32 118.38 -22.81
CA GLU A 788 -75.96 117.07 -22.95
C GLU A 788 -75.84 116.52 -24.38
N THR A 789 -75.94 117.38 -25.39
CA THR A 789 -75.77 117.01 -26.80
C THR A 789 -74.35 116.54 -27.09
N SER A 790 -73.33 117.22 -26.54
CA SER A 790 -71.94 116.81 -26.68
C SER A 790 -71.65 115.48 -25.98
N LEU A 791 -72.31 115.19 -24.86
CA LEU A 791 -72.13 113.97 -24.07
C LEU A 791 -72.90 112.75 -24.62
N ASN A 792 -73.91 112.96 -25.46
CA ASN A 792 -74.75 111.90 -26.03
C ASN A 792 -74.32 111.41 -27.40
N ARG A 793 -73.27 111.99 -27.99
CA ARG A 793 -72.75 111.52 -29.28
C ARG A 793 -72.10 110.14 -29.11
N THR A 794 -72.69 109.14 -29.77
CA THR A 794 -72.19 107.76 -29.84
C THR A 794 -71.19 107.51 -30.96
N GLU A 795 -70.89 108.54 -31.78
CA GLU A 795 -69.84 108.48 -32.80
C GLU A 795 -68.58 109.22 -32.33
N PRO A 796 -67.38 108.60 -32.43
CA PRO A 796 -66.12 109.22 -32.02
C PRO A 796 -65.79 110.41 -32.91
N VAL A 797 -65.64 111.59 -32.32
CA VAL A 797 -65.29 112.83 -33.04
C VAL A 797 -63.77 112.92 -33.32
N MET A 798 -62.99 111.90 -32.91
CA MET A 798 -61.60 111.75 -33.36
C MET A 798 -61.17 110.28 -33.25
N THR A 799 -60.86 109.65 -34.39
CA THR A 799 -60.14 108.38 -34.46
C THR A 799 -58.67 108.71 -34.72
N VAL A 800 -57.79 108.42 -33.76
CA VAL A 800 -56.34 108.41 -33.99
C VAL A 800 -55.79 107.11 -33.41
N GLU A 801 -55.38 106.20 -34.29
CA GLU A 801 -54.57 105.06 -33.91
C GLU A 801 -53.16 105.54 -33.57
N PHE A 802 -52.69 105.22 -32.36
CA PHE A 802 -51.26 105.18 -32.08
C PHE A 802 -50.87 103.76 -31.69
N GLN A 803 -50.06 103.16 -32.56
CA GLN A 803 -49.34 101.92 -32.30
C GLN A 803 -48.27 102.09 -31.21
N SER A 804 -47.90 100.93 -30.69
CA SER A 804 -46.68 100.53 -29.98
C SER A 804 -46.98 100.19 -28.51
N GLY A 805 -46.65 99.00 -28.03
CA GLY A 805 -45.34 98.39 -28.24
C GLY A 805 -44.35 99.13 -27.35
N SER A 806 -44.15 98.56 -26.17
CA SER A 806 -43.11 98.87 -25.19
C SER A 806 -43.29 100.11 -24.29
N THR A 807 -43.31 99.76 -23.00
CA THR A 807 -42.63 100.39 -21.87
C THR A 807 -43.49 101.09 -20.81
N ASN A 808 -43.12 100.73 -19.57
CA ASN A 808 -43.14 101.54 -18.35
C ASN A 808 -44.50 101.92 -17.77
#